data_AF-A0A5N5FVF6-F1
#
_entry.id   AF-A0A5N5FVF6-F1
#
_cell.length_a   1.000
_cell.length_b   1.000
_cell.length_c   1.000
_cell.angle_alpha   90.00
_cell.angle_beta   90.00
_cell.angle_gamma   90.00
#
_symmetry.space_group_name_H-M   'P 1'
#
loop_
_entity.id
_entity.type
_entity.pdbx_description
1 polymer ?
#
loop_
_entity_poly.entity_id
_entity_poly.type
_entity_poly.pdbx_seq_one_letter_code
_entity_poly.pdbx_strand_id
1 'polypeptide(L)'
;MGNVDYAYPSTNVENSPHRVEIPPAQPFIKTLKSSLKETFFPDDPLRPFKNQPASRKFILGFQYFFPILEWAPRYTLDFLKSDLISGITIASLAIPQGISYAKLANLPPILGLYSSFVPPLIYAMMGSSRDLAVGTVAVASLLTASMLGAEVNAAENPTLYLHLAFTATFFAGVFQASLGLLRLGFIVDFLSHATIVGFMAGAATVVCLQQLKGILGLNHFTNGTDFVSVMRSVFSQTHEWRWESGVLGCLFLFFLLTTKYFSKKKPKFFWISAMAPLTSVILGSVLVYLTHAEKHGVQVIGNLKKGINPLSFGDLVFVSPYLTTAFKTGVITGIIALAEGIAVGRSFSMFKNYHIDGNKEMIAIGMMNIAGSCTSCYLTTGPFSRSAVNYNAGCKTAMSNVIMAIAMMFTLLFLTPLFHYTPLVVLSAIIIAAMLGLIDYEAAIHLWKVDKFDFVVCMSAYIGVVFSSVQNGLVLAVAISVMRVLLFVARPRTFILGNLPNSMEYRNVDQYQSASNIPGILILEIDAPIYFANTNYLRERITRWINDEEDRIKSAGESSLQYVILDMSAVANIDTSGISMLDEVKKLVDRRGLQLALANPGGEVMKKMNKSELIEKIGQQWIYLTVAEAVAACKFMLHTTKPNPIKDQEPGAWNNHFFSSGIIRALPSMAPPKKSKKSKKDRKLRKSKSVVVPVEAKAVDSDWWDSFWQKNSSTPAGSSVSNDEEEGFKFFFRVSKKTFDYICSLVREDLVSRPPSGLINIEGRLLSVEKQVAIAMRRLASGESQVSVGAAFGVGQSTVSQVTWRFIEALEERAKHHLKWPDLNRIEEIKSEFEASFGLPNCCGAIDGTHIIMTLPTVQTSDDWCDPEENYSMLLQGIVDHEMRFLDIVTGWPGGMTVSRLLKCSGFYKLCEGGQRLNGNARSLSGGVEIREYLVGGVGYPLLPWLITPFESNAGTASISSFNATHEAARSLAVRAFSQLKGTWRILSKVMWRPDKRKLPSIILVCCLLHNIIVDSGDILDPDVALSGHHDSGYGEQCCKQVDPLGRTMRDNLIKHWERGKQTGAPK
;
A
#
# COMPACT_ATOMS: atom_id res chain seq x y z
N MET A 1 -42.20 4.86 -54.76
CA MET A 1 -42.46 6.15 -54.09
C MET A 1 -41.11 6.67 -53.62
N GLY A 2 -40.79 7.91 -54.00
CA GLY A 2 -39.41 8.38 -54.21
C GLY A 2 -38.50 8.39 -53.00
N ASN A 3 -37.21 8.10 -53.25
CA ASN A 3 -36.09 8.44 -52.38
C ASN A 3 -36.08 9.96 -52.18
N VAL A 4 -36.32 10.40 -50.96
CA VAL A 4 -35.94 11.75 -50.53
C VAL A 4 -34.53 11.62 -50.00
N ASP A 5 -33.55 11.98 -50.83
CA ASP A 5 -32.17 12.17 -50.41
C ASP A 5 -32.14 13.30 -49.38
N TYR A 6 -31.98 12.97 -48.10
CA TYR A 6 -31.61 13.94 -47.09
C TYR A 6 -30.16 14.35 -47.35
N ALA A 7 -29.98 15.40 -48.15
CA ALA A 7 -28.72 16.12 -48.22
C ALA A 7 -28.49 16.81 -46.87
N TYR A 8 -27.63 16.22 -46.03
CA TYR A 8 -27.08 16.93 -44.88
C TYR A 8 -26.42 18.22 -45.37
N PRO A 9 -26.71 19.39 -44.77
CA PRO A 9 -26.03 20.61 -45.15
C PRO A 9 -24.53 20.40 -44.95
N SER A 10 -23.78 20.50 -46.04
CA SER A 10 -22.32 20.60 -46.03
C SER A 10 -21.93 21.98 -45.51
N THR A 11 -22.22 22.23 -44.23
CA THR A 11 -21.69 23.39 -43.51
C THR A 11 -20.39 22.97 -42.88
N ASN A 12 -19.33 23.74 -43.15
CA ASN A 12 -18.01 23.65 -42.52
C ASN A 12 -18.11 23.34 -41.01
N VAL A 13 -18.05 22.06 -40.63
CA VAL A 13 -17.77 21.64 -39.25
C VAL A 13 -16.24 21.65 -39.09
N GLU A 14 -15.63 22.82 -39.30
CA GLU A 14 -14.22 23.05 -38.95
C GLU A 14 -14.04 23.34 -37.45
N ASN A 15 -15.11 23.41 -36.68
CA ASN A 15 -15.08 23.76 -35.25
C ASN A 15 -15.64 22.65 -34.35
N SER A 16 -15.14 21.41 -34.43
CA SER A 16 -15.04 20.62 -33.20
C SER A 16 -13.85 21.17 -32.43
N PRO A 17 -14.01 21.72 -31.20
CA PRO A 17 -12.90 22.37 -30.51
C PRO A 17 -11.74 21.39 -30.20
N HIS A 18 -12.01 20.08 -30.17
CA HIS A 18 -11.01 19.04 -29.88
C HIS A 18 -11.22 17.78 -30.75
N ARG A 19 -10.30 17.50 -31.69
CA ARG A 19 -10.30 16.27 -32.50
C ARG A 19 -9.53 15.17 -31.76
N VAL A 20 -10.05 13.94 -31.76
CA VAL A 20 -9.32 12.79 -31.21
C VAL A 20 -8.17 12.41 -32.14
N GLU A 21 -6.93 12.65 -31.71
CA GLU A 21 -5.73 12.41 -32.51
C GLU A 21 -5.36 10.92 -32.58
N ILE A 22 -4.77 10.53 -33.72
CA ILE A 22 -4.22 9.19 -33.91
C ILE A 22 -2.76 9.20 -33.45
N PRO A 23 -2.34 8.32 -32.52
CA PRO A 23 -0.95 8.28 -32.08
C PRO A 23 0.03 8.00 -33.23
N PRO A 24 1.26 8.55 -33.18
CA PRO A 24 2.24 8.36 -34.23
C PRO A 24 2.63 6.89 -34.41
N ALA A 25 2.81 6.47 -35.66
CA ALA A 25 3.17 5.10 -35.99
C ALA A 25 4.55 4.73 -35.41
N GLN A 26 4.59 3.66 -34.61
CA GLN A 26 5.83 3.05 -34.12
C GLN A 26 6.07 1.69 -34.80
N PRO A 27 7.34 1.31 -35.06
CA PRO A 27 7.67 0.00 -35.62
C PRO A 27 7.34 -1.13 -34.63
N PHE A 28 6.80 -2.24 -35.14
CA PHE A 28 6.33 -3.39 -34.35
C PHE A 28 7.35 -3.89 -33.33
N ILE A 29 8.62 -4.03 -33.73
CA ILE A 29 9.70 -4.50 -32.85
C ILE A 29 9.88 -3.58 -31.63
N LYS A 30 9.73 -2.25 -31.81
CA LYS A 30 9.85 -1.29 -30.71
C LYS A 30 8.67 -1.41 -29.74
N THR A 31 7.46 -1.57 -30.26
CA THR A 31 6.25 -1.78 -29.46
C THR A 31 6.30 -3.11 -28.71
N LEU A 32 6.68 -4.20 -29.39
CA LEU A 32 6.83 -5.53 -28.77
C LEU A 32 7.89 -5.52 -27.68
N LYS A 33 9.05 -4.91 -27.93
CA LYS A 33 10.11 -4.76 -26.93
C LYS A 33 9.65 -3.95 -25.72
N SER A 34 8.91 -2.86 -25.93
CA SER A 34 8.35 -2.05 -24.84
C SER A 34 7.36 -2.86 -24.01
N SER A 35 6.44 -3.57 -24.66
CA SER A 35 5.41 -4.37 -24.00
C SER A 35 5.99 -5.56 -23.25
N LEU A 36 6.95 -6.29 -23.83
CA LEU A 36 7.66 -7.37 -23.14
C LEU A 36 8.48 -6.84 -21.95
N LYS A 37 9.13 -5.68 -22.12
CA LYS A 37 9.84 -5.04 -21.00
C LYS A 37 8.88 -4.68 -19.88
N GLU A 38 7.73 -4.08 -20.19
CA GLU A 38 6.72 -3.70 -19.20
C GLU A 38 6.09 -4.92 -18.51
N THR A 39 5.87 -6.01 -19.25
CA THR A 39 5.27 -7.25 -18.74
C THR A 39 6.22 -8.03 -17.81
N PHE A 40 7.48 -8.21 -18.21
CA PHE A 40 8.45 -9.02 -17.44
C PHE A 40 9.34 -8.18 -16.49
N PHE A 41 9.34 -6.85 -16.64
CA PHE A 41 10.11 -5.92 -15.82
C PHE A 41 9.26 -4.72 -15.36
N PRO A 42 8.08 -4.93 -14.75
CA PRO A 42 7.20 -3.83 -14.31
C PRO A 42 7.89 -2.91 -13.29
N ASP A 43 8.69 -3.48 -12.38
CA ASP A 43 9.44 -2.72 -11.38
C ASP A 43 10.82 -2.22 -11.85
N ASP A 44 11.22 -2.55 -13.09
CA ASP A 44 12.58 -2.41 -13.65
C ASP A 44 13.67 -2.54 -12.55
N PRO A 45 14.06 -3.75 -12.12
CA PRO A 45 15.02 -3.93 -11.03
C PRO A 45 16.40 -3.33 -11.36
N LEU A 46 16.64 -2.96 -12.62
CA LEU A 46 17.84 -2.26 -13.06
C LEU A 46 17.73 -0.73 -12.96
N ARG A 47 16.58 -0.20 -12.55
CA ARG A 47 16.37 1.23 -12.33
C ARG A 47 17.28 1.84 -11.26
N PRO A 48 17.55 1.17 -10.11
CA PRO A 48 18.57 1.63 -9.15
C PRO A 48 19.99 1.60 -9.72
N PHE A 49 20.25 0.81 -10.77
CA PHE A 49 21.55 0.70 -11.42
C PHE A 49 21.81 1.88 -12.38
N LYS A 50 20.76 2.56 -12.83
CA LYS A 50 20.88 3.71 -13.73
C LYS A 50 21.58 4.85 -12.98
N ASN A 51 22.57 5.47 -13.63
CA ASN A 51 23.40 6.56 -13.09
C ASN A 51 24.33 6.20 -11.90
N GLN A 52 24.55 4.92 -11.60
CA GLN A 52 25.52 4.48 -10.57
C GLN A 52 26.89 4.11 -11.17
N PRO A 53 28.00 4.25 -10.43
CA PRO A 53 29.33 3.78 -10.84
C PRO A 53 29.36 2.25 -10.99
N ALA A 54 30.30 1.73 -11.80
CA ALA A 54 30.39 0.29 -12.12
C ALA A 54 30.51 -0.59 -10.87
N SER A 55 31.25 -0.14 -9.85
CA SER A 55 31.37 -0.82 -8.54
C SER A 55 30.03 -0.92 -7.81
N ARG A 56 29.25 0.16 -7.77
CA ARG A 56 27.93 0.17 -7.12
C ARG A 56 26.88 -0.61 -7.90
N LYS A 57 26.96 -0.64 -9.23
CA LYS A 57 26.16 -1.55 -10.07
C LYS A 57 26.47 -3.01 -9.77
N PHE A 58 27.74 -3.36 -9.57
CA PHE A 58 28.13 -4.71 -9.18
C PHE A 58 27.56 -5.10 -7.80
N ILE A 59 27.66 -4.19 -6.81
CA ILE A 59 27.09 -4.40 -5.48
C ILE A 59 25.56 -4.55 -5.53
N LEU A 60 24.86 -3.68 -6.26
CA LEU A 60 23.41 -3.76 -6.44
C LEU A 60 23.00 -5.06 -7.15
N GLY A 61 23.80 -5.52 -8.10
CA GLY A 61 23.63 -6.82 -8.76
C GLY A 61 23.71 -7.97 -7.76
N PHE A 62 24.73 -7.95 -6.91
CA PHE A 62 24.87 -8.93 -5.83
C PHE A 62 23.74 -8.86 -4.80
N GLN A 63 23.29 -7.66 -4.40
CA GLN A 63 22.16 -7.49 -3.49
C GLN A 63 20.83 -8.00 -4.08
N TYR A 64 20.67 -7.98 -5.40
CA TYR A 64 19.48 -8.54 -6.05
C TYR A 64 19.42 -10.07 -5.92
N PHE A 65 20.53 -10.77 -6.16
CA PHE A 65 20.61 -12.24 -6.06
C PHE A 65 20.80 -12.75 -4.61
N PHE A 66 21.42 -11.95 -3.75
CA PHE A 66 21.69 -12.26 -2.35
C PHE A 66 21.07 -11.19 -1.44
N PRO A 67 19.76 -11.29 -1.13
CA PRO A 67 19.08 -10.37 -0.22
C PRO A 67 19.73 -10.27 1.17
N ILE A 68 20.53 -11.26 1.59
CA ILE A 68 21.33 -11.19 2.82
C ILE A 68 22.21 -9.94 2.90
N LEU A 69 22.74 -9.47 1.78
CA LEU A 69 23.54 -8.26 1.73
C LEU A 69 22.74 -6.97 1.99
N GLU A 70 21.41 -7.03 1.89
CA GLU A 70 20.50 -5.93 2.20
C GLU A 70 20.07 -5.94 3.68
N TRP A 71 19.68 -7.12 4.20
CA TRP A 71 19.12 -7.21 5.55
C TRP A 71 20.17 -7.42 6.65
N ALA A 72 21.30 -8.08 6.37
CA ALA A 72 22.34 -8.34 7.38
C ALA A 72 22.94 -7.05 7.98
N PRO A 73 23.22 -5.98 7.20
CA PRO A 73 23.72 -4.72 7.77
C PRO A 73 22.72 -4.00 8.68
N ARG A 74 21.42 -4.29 8.54
CA ARG A 74 20.33 -3.70 9.34
C ARG A 74 19.92 -4.59 10.53
N TYR A 75 20.68 -5.65 10.78
CA TYR A 75 20.35 -6.65 11.78
C TYR A 75 20.73 -6.19 13.19
N THR A 76 19.80 -6.28 14.13
CA THR A 76 19.98 -5.82 15.51
C THR A 76 20.01 -6.99 16.50
N LEU A 77 20.54 -6.74 17.71
CA LEU A 77 20.59 -7.77 18.77
C LEU A 77 19.20 -8.25 19.22
N ASP A 78 18.17 -7.41 19.11
CA ASP A 78 16.80 -7.81 19.45
C ASP A 78 16.19 -8.76 18.42
N PHE A 79 16.57 -8.63 17.14
CA PHE A 79 16.24 -9.61 16.12
C PHE A 79 16.98 -10.93 16.38
N LEU A 80 18.25 -10.86 16.78
CA LEU A 80 19.02 -12.05 17.15
C LEU A 80 18.36 -12.86 18.26
N LYS A 81 17.88 -12.23 19.34
CA LYS A 81 17.20 -12.95 20.43
C LYS A 81 15.95 -13.68 19.93
N SER A 82 15.15 -13.03 19.09
CA SER A 82 13.91 -13.59 18.55
C SER A 82 14.20 -14.74 17.57
N ASP A 83 15.13 -14.52 16.63
CA ASP A 83 15.52 -15.52 15.63
C ASP A 83 16.28 -16.70 16.24
N LEU A 84 16.99 -16.50 17.36
CA LEU A 84 17.65 -17.57 18.12
C LEU A 84 16.64 -18.54 18.72
N ILE A 85 15.63 -18.00 19.42
CA ILE A 85 14.55 -18.82 20.00
C ILE A 85 13.80 -19.55 18.87
N SER A 86 13.48 -18.83 17.79
CA SER A 86 12.78 -19.41 16.65
C SER A 86 13.59 -20.51 15.97
N GLY A 87 14.86 -20.27 15.67
CA GLY A 87 15.79 -21.20 15.02
C GLY A 87 16.01 -22.50 15.81
N ILE A 88 16.21 -22.41 17.12
CA ILE A 88 16.34 -23.59 17.99
C ILE A 88 15.01 -24.36 18.06
N THR A 89 13.90 -23.64 18.15
CA THR A 89 12.57 -24.25 18.20
C THR A 89 12.27 -25.04 16.92
N ILE A 90 12.52 -24.46 15.74
CA ILE A 90 12.30 -25.17 14.46
C ILE A 90 13.28 -26.32 14.28
N ALA A 91 14.51 -26.23 14.81
CA ALA A 91 15.48 -27.33 14.78
C ALA A 91 14.95 -28.57 15.53
N SER A 92 14.28 -28.38 16.68
CA SER A 92 13.69 -29.49 17.44
C SER A 92 12.60 -30.23 16.66
N LEU A 93 11.82 -29.51 15.85
CA LEU A 93 10.79 -30.06 14.97
C LEU A 93 11.40 -30.68 13.70
N ALA A 94 12.53 -30.14 13.24
CA ALA A 94 13.16 -30.58 12.01
C ALA A 94 13.62 -32.05 12.07
N ILE A 95 14.05 -32.51 13.24
CA ILE A 95 14.56 -33.86 13.46
C ILE A 95 13.50 -34.95 13.18
N PRO A 96 12.40 -35.04 13.95
CA PRO A 96 11.38 -36.08 13.78
C PRO A 96 10.69 -36.00 12.42
N GLN A 97 10.41 -34.79 11.94
CA GLN A 97 9.76 -34.57 10.64
C GLN A 97 10.67 -35.00 9.48
N GLY A 98 11.97 -34.66 9.54
CA GLY A 98 12.94 -35.06 8.55
C GLY A 98 13.04 -36.58 8.42
N ILE A 99 13.15 -37.28 9.55
CA ILE A 99 13.20 -38.74 9.65
C ILE A 99 11.95 -39.37 9.04
N SER A 100 10.78 -38.88 9.42
CA SER A 100 9.49 -39.40 8.94
C SER A 100 9.37 -39.27 7.42
N TYR A 101 9.69 -38.10 6.87
CA TYR A 101 9.53 -37.84 5.44
C TYR A 101 10.60 -38.52 4.58
N ALA A 102 11.81 -38.72 5.11
CA ALA A 102 12.81 -39.54 4.43
C ALA A 102 12.34 -41.00 4.32
N LYS A 103 11.71 -41.55 5.37
CA LYS A 103 11.10 -42.89 5.31
C LYS A 103 9.97 -42.97 4.28
N LEU A 104 9.13 -41.93 4.17
CA LEU A 104 8.09 -41.86 3.14
C LEU A 104 8.66 -41.87 1.71
N ALA A 105 9.88 -41.36 1.53
CA ALA A 105 10.61 -41.38 0.26
C ALA A 105 11.33 -42.72 -0.01
N ASN A 106 11.20 -43.73 0.86
CA ASN A 106 12.02 -44.96 0.87
C ASN A 106 13.53 -44.65 0.91
N LEU A 107 13.91 -43.59 1.62
CA LEU A 107 15.29 -43.14 1.77
C LEU A 107 15.82 -43.36 3.20
N PRO A 108 17.15 -43.47 3.39
CA PRO A 108 17.75 -43.50 4.72
C PRO A 108 17.31 -42.30 5.57
N PRO A 109 16.85 -42.51 6.82
CA PRO A 109 16.29 -41.43 7.65
C PRO A 109 17.23 -40.24 7.90
N ILE A 110 18.54 -40.51 7.90
CA ILE A 110 19.58 -39.50 8.08
C ILE A 110 19.54 -38.39 7.00
N LEU A 111 19.09 -38.69 5.78
CA LEU A 111 18.99 -37.71 4.70
C LEU A 111 17.94 -36.64 4.98
N GLY A 112 16.92 -36.96 5.78
CA GLY A 112 15.95 -35.98 6.25
C GLY A 112 16.57 -34.95 7.19
N LEU A 113 17.58 -35.35 7.98
CA LEU A 113 18.33 -34.46 8.85
C LEU A 113 19.34 -33.63 8.06
N TYR A 114 20.05 -34.23 7.11
CA TYR A 114 20.96 -33.52 6.20
C TYR A 114 20.25 -32.41 5.41
N SER A 115 19.03 -32.71 4.94
CA SER A 115 18.18 -31.74 4.24
C SER A 115 17.74 -30.55 5.11
N SER A 116 17.98 -30.59 6.43
CA SER A 116 17.74 -29.48 7.36
C SER A 116 19.02 -28.72 7.74
N PHE A 117 20.13 -28.92 7.01
CA PHE A 117 21.39 -28.22 7.22
C PHE A 117 21.77 -27.31 6.04
N VAL A 118 22.13 -27.86 4.87
CA VAL A 118 22.63 -27.05 3.73
C VAL A 118 21.53 -26.23 3.05
N PRO A 119 20.37 -26.79 2.67
CA PRO A 119 19.34 -26.02 1.97
C PRO A 119 18.85 -24.77 2.73
N PRO A 120 18.61 -24.82 4.06
CA PRO A 120 18.27 -23.63 4.84
C PRO A 120 19.32 -22.51 4.81
N LEU A 121 20.62 -22.83 4.74
CA LEU A 121 21.69 -21.83 4.63
C LEU A 121 21.64 -21.11 3.28
N ILE A 122 21.49 -21.87 2.18
CA ILE A 122 21.36 -21.30 0.84
C ILE A 122 20.11 -20.42 0.75
N TYR A 123 19.00 -20.90 1.30
CA TYR A 123 17.76 -20.14 1.34
C TYR A 123 17.88 -18.85 2.16
N ALA A 124 18.53 -18.87 3.32
CA ALA A 124 18.74 -17.66 4.11
C ALA A 124 19.54 -16.57 3.38
N MET A 125 20.40 -16.97 2.44
CA MET A 125 21.20 -16.06 1.63
C MET A 125 20.42 -15.45 0.45
N MET A 126 19.53 -16.22 -0.17
CA MET A 126 18.89 -15.89 -1.45
C MET A 126 17.38 -15.60 -1.37
N GLY A 127 16.71 -16.13 -0.35
CA GLY A 127 15.26 -16.05 -0.16
C GLY A 127 14.79 -14.64 0.21
N SER A 128 13.54 -14.34 -0.15
CA SER A 128 12.87 -13.08 0.18
C SER A 128 11.92 -13.20 1.37
N SER A 129 11.33 -14.38 1.61
CA SER A 129 10.48 -14.63 2.78
C SER A 129 11.30 -14.73 4.07
N ARG A 130 10.81 -14.05 5.11
CA ARG A 130 11.42 -14.01 6.44
C ARG A 130 10.96 -15.16 7.35
N ASP A 131 9.79 -15.73 7.05
CA ASP A 131 9.10 -16.70 7.90
C ASP A 131 9.28 -18.14 7.45
N LEU A 132 9.61 -18.33 6.16
CA LEU A 132 9.74 -19.66 5.56
C LEU A 132 10.85 -20.45 6.26
N ALA A 133 10.48 -21.56 6.89
CA ALA A 133 11.42 -22.47 7.53
C ALA A 133 11.67 -23.67 6.61
N VAL A 134 12.90 -23.80 6.11
CA VAL A 134 13.24 -24.79 5.07
C VAL A 134 13.28 -26.21 5.63
N GLY A 135 12.84 -27.17 4.83
CA GLY A 135 12.80 -28.57 5.20
C GLY A 135 12.27 -29.50 4.12
N THR A 136 12.19 -30.77 4.47
CA THR A 136 11.59 -31.82 3.62
C THR A 136 10.07 -31.76 3.68
N VAL A 137 9.42 -32.32 2.67
CA VAL A 137 7.95 -32.30 2.50
C VAL A 137 7.37 -33.69 2.26
N ALA A 138 6.29 -34.01 2.96
CA ALA A 138 5.64 -35.32 2.91
C ALA A 138 5.16 -35.70 1.51
N VAL A 139 4.46 -34.81 0.80
CA VAL A 139 3.88 -35.12 -0.52
C VAL A 139 4.98 -35.31 -1.57
N ALA A 140 6.00 -34.44 -1.56
CA ALA A 140 7.15 -34.58 -2.43
C ALA A 140 7.93 -35.89 -2.16
N SER A 141 8.09 -36.27 -0.89
CA SER A 141 8.69 -37.56 -0.50
C SER A 141 7.89 -38.75 -1.02
N LEU A 142 6.57 -38.76 -0.83
CA LEU A 142 5.71 -39.85 -1.30
C LEU A 142 5.72 -39.99 -2.82
N LEU A 143 5.69 -38.87 -3.55
CA LEU A 143 5.78 -38.87 -5.01
C LEU A 143 7.13 -39.36 -5.50
N THR A 144 8.22 -38.92 -4.86
CA THR A 144 9.57 -39.43 -5.12
C THR A 144 9.61 -40.95 -4.95
N ALA A 145 9.03 -41.49 -3.87
CA ALA A 145 8.91 -42.93 -3.65
C ALA A 145 8.10 -43.65 -4.73
N SER A 146 6.91 -43.15 -5.06
CA SER A 146 6.04 -43.79 -6.04
C SER A 146 6.62 -43.79 -7.46
N MET A 147 7.28 -42.69 -7.87
CA MET A 147 7.78 -42.52 -9.22
C MET A 147 9.12 -43.21 -9.44
N LEU A 148 10.06 -43.11 -8.50
CA LEU A 148 11.33 -43.82 -8.58
C LEU A 148 11.14 -45.31 -8.31
N GLY A 149 10.29 -45.65 -7.35
CA GLY A 149 9.99 -47.04 -6.96
C GLY A 149 9.32 -47.86 -8.07
N ALA A 150 8.68 -47.20 -9.04
CA ALA A 150 8.12 -47.86 -10.22
C ALA A 150 9.19 -48.41 -11.17
N GLU A 151 10.39 -47.83 -11.17
CA GLU A 151 11.49 -48.20 -12.09
C GLU A 151 12.65 -48.90 -11.35
N VAL A 152 12.91 -48.53 -10.10
CA VAL A 152 14.00 -49.10 -9.29
C VAL A 152 13.49 -49.45 -7.90
N ASN A 153 13.57 -50.73 -7.55
CA ASN A 153 13.22 -51.19 -6.21
C ASN A 153 14.26 -50.70 -5.18
N ALA A 154 13.80 -49.92 -4.20
CA ALA A 154 14.63 -49.37 -3.14
C ALA A 154 15.28 -50.43 -2.23
N ALA A 155 14.70 -51.63 -2.13
CA ALA A 155 15.22 -52.72 -1.32
C ALA A 155 16.31 -53.53 -2.06
N GLU A 156 16.17 -53.71 -3.37
CA GLU A 156 17.12 -54.51 -4.19
C GLU A 156 18.36 -53.69 -4.57
N ASN A 157 18.17 -52.42 -4.95
CA ASN A 157 19.24 -51.53 -5.42
C ASN A 157 19.24 -50.19 -4.65
N PRO A 158 19.56 -50.19 -3.34
CA PRO A 158 19.44 -49.01 -2.48
C PRO A 158 20.37 -47.86 -2.87
N THR A 159 21.56 -48.16 -3.38
CA THR A 159 22.54 -47.15 -3.83
C THR A 159 22.10 -46.45 -5.10
N LEU A 160 21.64 -47.20 -6.10
CA LEU A 160 21.11 -46.62 -7.34
C LEU A 160 19.86 -45.77 -7.06
N TYR A 161 18.93 -46.29 -6.25
CA TYR A 161 17.73 -45.55 -5.86
C TYR A 161 18.07 -44.21 -5.19
N LEU A 162 19.03 -44.22 -4.27
CA LEU A 162 19.54 -43.02 -3.61
C LEU A 162 20.10 -42.00 -4.61
N HIS A 163 20.94 -42.46 -5.54
CA HIS A 163 21.54 -41.61 -6.56
C HIS A 163 20.50 -41.00 -7.51
N LEU A 164 19.45 -41.76 -7.85
CA LEU A 164 18.32 -41.25 -8.63
C LEU A 164 17.51 -40.21 -7.86
N ALA A 165 17.34 -40.35 -6.55
CA ALA A 165 16.69 -39.33 -5.73
C ALA A 165 17.48 -38.01 -5.68
N PHE A 166 18.82 -38.06 -5.60
CA PHE A 166 19.67 -36.87 -5.72
C PHE A 166 19.59 -36.25 -7.11
N THR A 167 19.63 -37.07 -8.16
CA THR A 167 19.53 -36.61 -9.55
C THR A 167 18.17 -35.97 -9.84
N ALA A 168 17.08 -36.55 -9.35
CA ALA A 168 15.74 -35.96 -9.44
C ALA A 168 15.67 -34.63 -8.69
N THR A 169 16.29 -34.53 -7.51
CA THR A 169 16.38 -33.28 -6.73
C THR A 169 17.16 -32.21 -7.48
N PHE A 170 18.25 -32.58 -8.15
CA PHE A 170 19.02 -31.68 -9.01
C PHE A 170 18.16 -31.10 -10.14
N PHE A 171 17.43 -31.94 -10.88
CA PHE A 171 16.53 -31.49 -11.95
C PHE A 171 15.36 -30.65 -11.43
N ALA A 172 14.82 -30.98 -10.26
CA ALA A 172 13.82 -30.15 -9.58
C ALA A 172 14.37 -28.74 -9.33
N GLY A 173 15.59 -28.65 -8.78
CA GLY A 173 16.24 -27.37 -8.50
C GLY A 173 16.57 -26.56 -9.76
N VAL A 174 17.08 -27.20 -10.82
CA VAL A 174 17.32 -26.56 -12.13
C VAL A 174 16.03 -26.01 -12.71
N PHE A 175 14.96 -26.81 -12.70
CA PHE A 175 13.66 -26.38 -13.20
C PHE A 175 13.13 -25.17 -12.40
N GLN A 176 13.12 -25.24 -11.07
CA GLN A 176 12.69 -24.15 -10.19
C GLN A 176 13.50 -22.86 -10.41
N ALA A 177 14.83 -22.96 -10.44
CA ALA A 177 15.70 -21.81 -10.69
C ALA A 177 15.45 -21.22 -12.08
N SER A 178 15.21 -22.06 -13.10
CA SER A 178 14.92 -21.61 -14.46
C SER A 178 13.64 -20.78 -14.55
N LEU A 179 12.58 -21.13 -13.79
CA LEU A 179 11.34 -20.35 -13.76
C LEU A 179 11.56 -18.94 -13.18
N GLY A 180 12.38 -18.83 -12.13
CA GLY A 180 12.75 -17.55 -11.55
C GLY A 180 13.65 -16.71 -12.46
N LEU A 181 14.59 -17.34 -13.17
CA LEU A 181 15.45 -16.68 -14.18
C LEU A 181 14.64 -16.18 -15.39
N LEU A 182 13.64 -16.96 -15.83
CA LEU A 182 12.69 -16.57 -16.88
C LEU A 182 11.64 -15.55 -16.40
N ARG A 183 11.71 -15.16 -15.12
CA ARG A 183 10.83 -14.18 -14.46
C ARG A 183 9.36 -14.55 -14.47
N LEU A 184 9.06 -15.84 -14.27
CA LEU A 184 7.70 -16.34 -14.17
C LEU A 184 7.11 -16.19 -12.75
N GLY A 185 7.72 -15.37 -11.90
CA GLY A 185 7.27 -15.08 -10.53
C GLY A 185 5.93 -14.37 -10.44
N PHE A 186 5.43 -13.77 -11.53
CA PHE A 186 4.06 -13.21 -11.57
C PHE A 186 2.98 -14.29 -11.31
N ILE A 187 3.31 -15.58 -11.49
CA ILE A 187 2.41 -16.69 -11.16
C ILE A 187 2.03 -16.66 -9.66
N VAL A 188 2.91 -16.16 -8.80
CA VAL A 188 2.66 -16.03 -7.35
C VAL A 188 1.51 -15.07 -7.06
N ASP A 189 1.31 -14.06 -7.91
CA ASP A 189 0.28 -13.03 -7.70
C ASP A 189 -1.14 -13.55 -8.00
N PHE A 190 -1.29 -14.73 -8.62
CA PHE A 190 -2.59 -15.38 -8.77
C PHE A 190 -3.13 -15.99 -7.47
N LEU A 191 -2.33 -16.02 -6.39
CA LEU A 191 -2.80 -16.40 -5.06
C LEU A 191 -3.53 -15.21 -4.41
N SER A 192 -4.84 -15.13 -4.66
CA SER A 192 -5.70 -14.09 -4.06
C SER A 192 -5.72 -14.18 -2.53
N HIS A 193 -5.98 -13.05 -1.88
CA HIS A 193 -6.13 -13.01 -0.41
C HIS A 193 -7.15 -14.03 0.09
N ALA A 194 -8.28 -14.16 -0.61
CA ALA A 194 -9.32 -15.14 -0.30
C ALA A 194 -8.84 -16.60 -0.40
N THR A 195 -8.07 -16.93 -1.45
CA THR A 195 -7.47 -18.25 -1.62
C THR A 195 -6.57 -18.61 -0.45
N ILE A 196 -5.75 -17.65 -0.01
CA ILE A 196 -4.78 -17.88 1.06
C ILE A 196 -5.46 -18.07 2.42
N VAL A 197 -6.47 -17.26 2.76
CA VAL A 197 -7.23 -17.43 4.02
C VAL A 197 -7.84 -18.83 4.11
N GLY A 198 -8.51 -19.30 3.05
CA GLY A 198 -9.10 -20.63 2.99
C GLY A 198 -8.06 -21.75 2.99
N PHE A 199 -6.98 -21.58 2.22
CA PHE A 199 -5.86 -22.53 2.15
C PHE A 199 -5.20 -22.72 3.51
N MET A 200 -4.89 -21.65 4.24
CA MET A 200 -4.26 -21.72 5.57
C MET A 200 -5.16 -22.41 6.59
N ALA A 201 -6.46 -22.08 6.60
CA ALA A 201 -7.43 -22.74 7.48
C ALA A 201 -7.54 -24.24 7.17
N GLY A 202 -7.57 -24.61 5.88
CA GLY A 202 -7.63 -26.00 5.44
C GLY A 202 -6.35 -26.76 5.79
N ALA A 203 -5.19 -26.19 5.50
CA ALA A 203 -3.88 -26.79 5.78
C ALA A 203 -3.68 -26.96 7.30
N ALA A 204 -4.04 -25.96 8.11
CA ALA A 204 -4.01 -26.05 9.57
C ALA A 204 -4.91 -27.19 10.08
N THR A 205 -6.12 -27.34 9.52
CA THR A 205 -7.06 -28.42 9.88
C THR A 205 -6.48 -29.80 9.56
N VAL A 206 -5.99 -30.00 8.33
CA VAL A 206 -5.39 -31.28 7.90
C VAL A 206 -4.16 -31.63 8.73
N VAL A 207 -3.28 -30.66 8.99
CA VAL A 207 -2.08 -30.89 9.81
C VAL A 207 -2.47 -31.27 11.24
N CYS A 208 -3.46 -30.61 11.85
CA CYS A 208 -3.99 -30.99 13.17
C CYS A 208 -4.51 -32.42 13.19
N LEU A 209 -5.25 -32.84 12.15
CA LEU A 209 -5.77 -34.21 12.03
C LEU A 209 -4.64 -35.24 11.89
N GLN A 210 -3.60 -34.94 11.13
CA GLN A 210 -2.43 -35.82 11.00
C GLN A 210 -1.67 -35.98 12.33
N GLN A 211 -1.67 -34.94 13.18
CA GLN A 211 -1.05 -35.02 14.51
C GLN A 211 -1.81 -35.89 15.50
N LEU A 212 -3.05 -36.29 15.22
CA LEU A 212 -3.78 -37.26 16.04
C LEU A 212 -3.03 -38.60 16.13
N LYS A 213 -2.23 -38.96 15.13
CA LYS A 213 -1.34 -40.13 15.18
C LYS A 213 -0.44 -40.10 16.41
N GLY A 214 0.24 -38.97 16.64
CA GLY A 214 1.18 -38.83 17.76
C GLY A 214 0.47 -38.60 19.09
N ILE A 215 -0.67 -37.90 19.13
CA ILE A 215 -1.47 -37.74 20.36
C ILE A 215 -2.00 -39.09 20.86
N LEU A 216 -2.57 -39.91 19.97
CA LEU A 216 -3.17 -41.20 20.32
C LEU A 216 -2.17 -42.36 20.39
N GLY A 217 -0.92 -42.15 19.96
CA GLY A 217 0.15 -43.17 19.98
C GLY A 217 -0.04 -44.28 18.95
N LEU A 218 -0.66 -44.00 17.81
CA LEU A 218 -1.00 -44.99 16.79
C LEU A 218 0.24 -45.45 16.00
N ASN A 219 0.39 -46.76 15.83
CA ASN A 219 1.47 -47.33 15.00
C ASN A 219 1.04 -47.38 13.54
N HIS A 220 -0.17 -47.89 13.29
CA HIS A 220 -0.77 -47.97 11.96
C HIS A 220 -1.64 -46.74 11.70
N PHE A 221 -1.16 -45.86 10.81
CA PHE A 221 -1.86 -44.65 10.42
C PHE A 221 -1.86 -44.54 8.90
N THR A 222 -2.95 -44.02 8.34
CA THR A 222 -3.10 -43.85 6.88
C THR A 222 -2.00 -42.97 6.29
N ASN A 223 -1.62 -43.27 5.04
CA ASN A 223 -0.77 -42.41 4.22
C ASN A 223 -1.58 -41.31 3.51
N GLY A 224 -2.91 -41.44 3.47
CA GLY A 224 -3.81 -40.43 2.93
C GLY A 224 -3.88 -39.20 3.84
N THR A 225 -3.91 -38.02 3.24
CA THR A 225 -3.93 -36.75 3.97
C THR A 225 -5.33 -36.16 4.12
N ASP A 226 -6.33 -36.71 3.45
CA ASP A 226 -7.72 -36.24 3.48
C ASP A 226 -8.42 -36.59 4.80
N PHE A 227 -9.39 -35.75 5.17
CA PHE A 227 -10.19 -35.90 6.39
C PHE A 227 -10.81 -37.29 6.55
N VAL A 228 -11.36 -37.84 5.46
CA VAL A 228 -12.11 -39.11 5.52
C VAL A 228 -11.18 -40.27 5.81
N SER A 229 -10.05 -40.35 5.10
CA SER A 229 -9.02 -41.36 5.35
C SER A 229 -8.46 -41.28 6.76
N VAL A 230 -8.16 -40.07 7.24
CA VAL A 230 -7.61 -39.86 8.59
C VAL A 230 -8.62 -40.29 9.66
N MET A 231 -9.87 -39.82 9.59
CA MET A 231 -10.88 -40.16 10.58
C MET A 231 -11.26 -41.65 10.54
N ARG A 232 -11.31 -42.26 9.36
CA ARG A 232 -11.48 -43.71 9.23
C ARG A 232 -10.33 -44.48 9.89
N SER A 233 -9.08 -44.04 9.70
CA SER A 233 -7.91 -44.65 10.34
C SER A 233 -7.97 -44.52 11.86
N VAL A 234 -8.34 -43.35 12.38
CA VAL A 234 -8.43 -43.09 13.84
C VAL A 234 -9.50 -43.96 14.51
N PHE A 235 -10.68 -44.08 13.89
CA PHE A 235 -11.79 -44.84 14.47
C PHE A 235 -11.76 -46.34 14.18
N SER A 236 -11.08 -46.80 13.13
CA SER A 236 -10.89 -48.25 12.90
C SER A 236 -9.82 -48.86 13.80
N GLN A 237 -8.82 -48.07 14.20
CA GLN A 237 -7.69 -48.50 15.03
C GLN A 237 -7.86 -48.12 16.51
N THR A 238 -9.09 -48.06 17.03
CA THR A 238 -9.36 -47.68 18.44
C THR A 238 -8.67 -48.58 19.46
N HIS A 239 -8.38 -49.83 19.09
CA HIS A 239 -7.65 -50.78 19.93
C HIS A 239 -6.16 -50.44 20.10
N GLU A 240 -5.56 -49.63 19.22
CA GLU A 240 -4.16 -49.20 19.34
C GLU A 240 -3.99 -47.96 20.23
N TRP A 241 -5.08 -47.35 20.70
CA TRP A 241 -5.03 -46.11 21.47
C TRP A 241 -4.25 -46.30 22.77
N ARG A 242 -3.21 -45.48 22.96
CA ARG A 242 -2.39 -45.46 24.18
C ARG A 242 -2.79 -44.27 25.04
N TRP A 243 -3.41 -44.55 26.17
CA TRP A 243 -3.90 -43.51 27.09
C TRP A 243 -2.73 -42.71 27.68
N GLU A 244 -1.56 -43.33 27.86
CA GLU A 244 -0.33 -42.68 28.32
C GLU A 244 0.07 -41.54 27.39
N SER A 245 0.06 -41.82 26.08
CA SER A 245 0.30 -40.84 25.03
C SER A 245 -0.79 -39.77 25.03
N GLY A 246 -2.06 -40.17 25.08
CA GLY A 246 -3.20 -39.23 25.09
C GLY A 246 -3.12 -38.22 26.23
N VAL A 247 -2.86 -38.68 27.46
CA VAL A 247 -2.73 -37.82 28.65
C VAL A 247 -1.52 -36.88 28.51
N LEU A 248 -0.37 -37.41 28.09
CA LEU A 248 0.85 -36.61 27.91
C LEU A 248 0.65 -35.53 26.84
N GLY A 249 0.02 -35.88 25.72
CA GLY A 249 -0.30 -34.97 24.63
C GLY A 249 -1.27 -33.87 25.05
N CYS A 250 -2.36 -34.22 25.72
CA CYS A 250 -3.32 -33.26 26.25
C CYS A 250 -2.69 -32.30 27.28
N LEU A 251 -1.82 -32.81 28.16
CA LEU A 251 -1.11 -32.01 29.15
C LEU A 251 -0.20 -30.96 28.51
N PHE A 252 0.65 -31.36 27.56
CA PHE A 252 1.53 -30.43 26.85
C PHE A 252 0.76 -29.49 25.93
N LEU A 253 -0.31 -29.95 25.29
CA LEU A 253 -1.19 -29.09 24.49
C LEU A 253 -1.85 -28.02 25.36
N PHE A 254 -2.38 -28.41 26.52
CA PHE A 254 -2.95 -27.47 27.49
C PHE A 254 -1.91 -26.45 27.97
N PHE A 255 -0.70 -26.88 28.30
CA PHE A 255 0.42 -26.00 28.65
C PHE A 255 0.73 -24.99 27.53
N LEU A 256 0.87 -25.45 26.29
CA LEU A 256 1.17 -24.59 25.13
C LEU A 256 0.05 -23.58 24.82
N LEU A 257 -1.22 -24.00 24.89
CA LEU A 257 -2.36 -23.12 24.65
C LEU A 257 -2.51 -22.08 25.77
N THR A 258 -2.27 -22.49 27.03
CA THR A 258 -2.34 -21.60 28.19
C THR A 258 -1.27 -20.51 28.13
N THR A 259 -0.02 -20.88 27.82
CA THR A 259 1.07 -19.90 27.66
C THR A 259 0.79 -18.91 26.53
N LYS A 260 0.24 -19.38 25.41
CA LYS A 260 -0.19 -18.53 24.28
C LYS A 260 -1.31 -17.56 24.66
N TYR A 261 -2.32 -18.02 25.40
CA TYR A 261 -3.43 -17.19 25.87
C TYR A 261 -2.95 -16.05 26.79
N PHE A 262 -2.06 -16.35 27.74
CA PHE A 262 -1.48 -15.33 28.61
C PHE A 262 -0.61 -14.33 27.85
N SER A 263 0.16 -14.79 26.86
CA SER A 263 0.94 -13.92 25.97
C SER A 263 0.05 -12.95 25.19
N LYS A 264 -1.12 -13.39 24.69
CA LYS A 264 -2.06 -12.52 23.95
C LYS A 264 -2.69 -11.45 24.86
N LYS A 265 -3.00 -11.79 26.12
CA LYS A 265 -3.56 -10.83 27.10
C LYS A 265 -2.53 -9.84 27.64
N LYS A 266 -1.27 -10.27 27.83
CA LYS A 266 -0.21 -9.47 28.42
C LYS A 266 1.07 -9.58 27.58
N PRO A 267 1.42 -8.55 26.78
CA PRO A 267 2.57 -8.61 25.87
C PRO A 267 3.93 -8.78 26.57
N LYS A 268 4.04 -8.47 27.88
CA LYS A 268 5.24 -8.75 28.68
C LYS A 268 5.57 -10.25 28.78
N PHE A 269 4.58 -11.15 28.66
CA PHE A 269 4.78 -12.60 28.74
C PHE A 269 5.06 -13.27 27.39
N PHE A 270 5.32 -12.49 26.34
CA PHE A 270 5.66 -13.01 25.01
C PHE A 270 6.79 -14.05 25.04
N TRP A 271 7.84 -13.79 25.83
CA TRP A 271 8.98 -14.70 25.98
C TRP A 271 8.59 -16.10 26.46
N ILE A 272 7.57 -16.22 27.31
CA ILE A 272 7.09 -17.51 27.82
C ILE A 272 6.47 -18.32 26.68
N SER A 273 5.61 -17.69 25.86
CA SER A 273 5.01 -18.36 24.70
C SER A 273 6.04 -18.73 23.64
N ALA A 274 7.08 -17.92 23.45
CA ALA A 274 8.15 -18.20 22.48
C ALA A 274 9.03 -19.38 22.90
N MET A 275 9.33 -19.54 24.20
CA MET A 275 10.16 -20.64 24.71
C MET A 275 9.37 -21.92 25.02
N ALA A 276 8.03 -21.86 25.13
CA ALA A 276 7.20 -22.99 25.53
C ALA A 276 7.39 -24.27 24.67
N PRO A 277 7.55 -24.21 23.33
CA PRO A 277 7.82 -25.41 22.54
C PRO A 277 9.16 -26.09 22.90
N LEU A 278 10.23 -25.32 23.05
CA LEU A 278 11.55 -25.85 23.43
C LEU A 278 11.51 -26.47 24.83
N THR A 279 10.90 -25.75 25.78
CA THR A 279 10.71 -26.26 27.15
C THR A 279 9.90 -27.56 27.16
N SER A 280 8.90 -27.68 26.28
CA SER A 280 8.09 -28.90 26.16
C SER A 280 8.93 -30.08 25.66
N VAL A 281 9.80 -29.88 24.67
CA VAL A 281 10.71 -30.93 24.18
C VAL A 281 11.69 -31.39 25.27
N ILE A 282 12.27 -30.45 26.03
CA ILE A 282 13.21 -30.77 27.11
C ILE A 282 12.49 -31.52 28.22
N LEU A 283 11.38 -30.99 28.74
CA LEU A 283 10.61 -31.61 29.81
C LEU A 283 10.07 -32.98 29.40
N GLY A 284 9.56 -33.10 28.17
CA GLY A 284 9.08 -34.37 27.63
C GLY A 284 10.18 -35.42 27.55
N SER A 285 11.38 -35.05 27.07
CA SER A 285 12.51 -35.98 26.96
C SER A 285 13.01 -36.43 28.34
N VAL A 286 13.08 -35.51 29.31
CA VAL A 286 13.44 -35.83 30.70
C VAL A 286 12.39 -36.74 31.34
N LEU A 287 11.11 -36.46 31.13
CA LEU A 287 10.03 -37.27 31.68
C LEU A 287 10.05 -38.69 31.13
N VAL A 288 10.22 -38.87 29.82
CA VAL A 288 10.36 -40.19 29.18
C VAL A 288 11.58 -40.93 29.73
N TYR A 289 12.74 -40.24 29.81
CA TYR A 289 13.96 -40.83 30.35
C TYR A 289 13.78 -41.34 31.79
N LEU A 290 13.17 -40.53 32.68
CA LEU A 290 12.98 -40.89 34.09
C LEU A 290 11.93 -42.00 34.28
N THR A 291 10.84 -41.97 33.51
CA THR A 291 9.72 -42.91 33.66
C THR A 291 9.89 -44.19 32.83
N HIS A 292 10.88 -44.21 31.93
CA HIS A 292 11.05 -45.27 30.93
C HIS A 292 9.76 -45.49 30.12
N ALA A 293 9.08 -44.40 29.77
CA ALA A 293 7.80 -44.42 29.09
C ALA A 293 7.89 -45.03 27.68
N GLU A 294 9.08 -45.09 27.08
CA GLU A 294 9.33 -45.79 25.81
C GLU A 294 9.00 -47.29 25.90
N LYS A 295 9.21 -47.90 27.08
CA LYS A 295 8.85 -49.31 27.33
C LYS A 295 7.36 -49.51 27.56
N HIS A 296 6.63 -48.43 27.85
CA HIS A 296 5.20 -48.42 28.14
C HIS A 296 4.36 -47.93 26.96
N GLY A 297 4.93 -47.93 25.74
CA GLY A 297 4.20 -47.65 24.51
C GLY A 297 4.21 -46.19 24.04
N VAL A 298 4.95 -45.29 24.71
CA VAL A 298 5.17 -43.92 24.18
C VAL A 298 6.21 -43.98 23.07
N GLN A 299 5.83 -43.55 21.86
CA GLN A 299 6.73 -43.56 20.70
C GLN A 299 7.81 -42.47 20.84
N VAL A 300 9.07 -42.87 20.62
CA VAL A 300 10.26 -42.00 20.66
C VAL A 300 11.03 -42.01 19.34
N ILE A 301 11.95 -41.06 19.14
CA ILE A 301 12.72 -40.93 17.90
C ILE A 301 13.68 -42.12 17.68
N GLY A 302 14.35 -42.59 18.73
CA GLY A 302 15.29 -43.72 18.67
C GLY A 302 16.71 -43.35 18.21
N ASN A 303 17.51 -44.36 17.83
CA ASN A 303 18.93 -44.21 17.51
C ASN A 303 19.17 -43.55 16.14
N LEU A 304 20.05 -42.56 16.11
CA LEU A 304 20.44 -41.82 14.91
C LEU A 304 21.95 -41.94 14.67
N LYS A 305 22.34 -42.13 13.40
CA LYS A 305 23.75 -42.23 13.00
C LYS A 305 24.41 -40.86 13.11
N LYS A 306 25.56 -40.78 13.79
CA LYS A 306 26.36 -39.55 13.93
C LYS A 306 27.06 -39.19 12.61
N GLY A 307 27.19 -37.89 12.35
CA GLY A 307 28.00 -37.36 11.24
C GLY A 307 27.31 -36.25 10.45
N ILE A 308 28.12 -35.37 9.84
CA ILE A 308 27.66 -34.36 8.90
C ILE A 308 27.45 -34.97 7.50
N ASN A 309 26.78 -34.22 6.65
CA ASN A 309 26.44 -34.62 5.29
C ASN A 309 27.69 -34.82 4.40
N PRO A 310 27.88 -36.00 3.80
CA PRO A 310 28.95 -36.20 2.83
C PRO A 310 28.66 -35.46 1.51
N LEU A 311 29.72 -35.10 0.79
CA LEU A 311 29.60 -34.55 -0.57
C LEU A 311 29.11 -35.66 -1.52
N SER A 312 28.03 -35.39 -2.26
CA SER A 312 27.39 -36.35 -3.19
C SER A 312 27.41 -35.87 -4.64
N PHE A 313 28.27 -34.90 -4.98
CA PHE A 313 28.39 -34.41 -6.35
C PHE A 313 28.74 -35.53 -7.36
N GLY A 314 29.57 -36.49 -6.94
CA GLY A 314 29.95 -37.66 -7.75
C GLY A 314 28.87 -38.75 -7.83
N ASP A 315 27.82 -38.66 -7.01
CA ASP A 315 26.74 -39.66 -6.93
C ASP A 315 25.56 -39.32 -7.86
N LEU A 316 25.62 -38.20 -8.60
CA LEU A 316 24.61 -37.82 -9.57
C LEU A 316 24.70 -38.70 -10.83
N VAL A 317 23.59 -39.33 -11.21
CA VAL A 317 23.54 -40.33 -12.29
C VAL A 317 22.90 -39.73 -13.54
N PHE A 318 23.73 -39.43 -14.54
CA PHE A 318 23.28 -38.89 -15.83
C PHE A 318 23.23 -39.93 -16.96
N VAL A 319 23.06 -41.22 -16.62
CA VAL A 319 23.18 -42.35 -17.56
C VAL A 319 21.81 -42.74 -18.18
N SER A 320 21.85 -43.22 -19.44
CA SER A 320 20.71 -43.25 -20.37
C SER A 320 19.54 -44.25 -20.18
N PRO A 321 19.46 -45.17 -19.19
CA PRO A 321 18.15 -45.79 -18.92
C PRO A 321 17.33 -45.00 -17.89
N TYR A 322 17.94 -44.39 -16.88
CA TYR A 322 17.21 -43.82 -15.73
C TYR A 322 17.11 -42.29 -15.74
N LEU A 323 17.83 -41.62 -16.65
CA LEU A 323 17.84 -40.15 -16.75
C LEU A 323 16.44 -39.57 -16.98
N THR A 324 15.64 -40.18 -17.87
CA THR A 324 14.28 -39.74 -18.16
C THR A 324 13.38 -39.83 -16.93
N THR A 325 13.50 -40.91 -16.16
CA THR A 325 12.75 -41.11 -14.91
C THR A 325 13.15 -40.08 -13.85
N ALA A 326 14.44 -39.84 -13.65
CA ALA A 326 14.93 -38.83 -12.71
C ALA A 326 14.50 -37.42 -13.12
N PHE A 327 14.58 -37.07 -14.40
CA PHE A 327 14.11 -35.80 -14.95
C PHE A 327 12.60 -35.62 -14.73
N LYS A 328 11.79 -36.60 -15.14
CA LYS A 328 10.33 -36.57 -14.99
C LYS A 328 9.92 -36.44 -13.52
N THR A 329 10.55 -37.22 -12.65
CA THR A 329 10.33 -37.16 -11.20
C THR A 329 10.72 -35.80 -10.65
N GLY A 330 11.90 -35.29 -11.01
CA GLY A 330 12.40 -33.99 -10.58
C GLY A 330 11.48 -32.84 -10.98
N VAL A 331 11.01 -32.80 -12.22
CA VAL A 331 10.09 -31.75 -12.69
C VAL A 331 8.75 -31.81 -11.93
N ILE A 332 8.12 -32.99 -11.82
CA ILE A 332 6.80 -33.12 -11.18
C ILE A 332 6.87 -32.78 -9.68
N THR A 333 7.82 -33.39 -8.97
CA THR A 333 8.03 -33.12 -7.55
C THR A 333 8.50 -31.68 -7.29
N GLY A 334 9.29 -31.12 -8.21
CA GLY A 334 9.76 -29.74 -8.16
C GLY A 334 8.64 -28.71 -8.31
N ILE A 335 7.69 -28.92 -9.23
CA ILE A 335 6.48 -28.07 -9.36
C ILE A 335 5.69 -28.07 -8.06
N ILE A 336 5.49 -29.25 -7.47
CA ILE A 336 4.70 -29.40 -6.24
C ILE A 336 5.39 -28.74 -5.05
N ALA A 337 6.69 -28.98 -4.88
CA ALA A 337 7.49 -28.37 -3.82
C ALA A 337 7.58 -26.84 -3.98
N LEU A 338 7.63 -26.35 -5.22
CA LEU A 338 7.64 -24.92 -5.51
C LEU A 338 6.29 -24.27 -5.18
N ALA A 339 5.19 -24.87 -5.64
CA ALA A 339 3.84 -24.39 -5.37
C ALA A 339 3.56 -24.33 -3.87
N GLU A 340 3.96 -25.37 -3.12
CA GLU A 340 3.85 -25.38 -1.66
C GLU A 340 4.72 -24.29 -1.03
N GLY A 341 6.01 -24.21 -1.34
CA GLY A 341 6.92 -23.22 -0.75
C GLY A 341 6.46 -21.78 -0.98
N ILE A 342 6.03 -21.46 -2.21
CA ILE A 342 5.50 -20.14 -2.57
C ILE A 342 4.19 -19.85 -1.82
N ALA A 343 3.26 -20.80 -1.80
CA ALA A 343 1.98 -20.61 -1.12
C ALA A 343 2.18 -20.37 0.38
N VAL A 344 3.07 -21.14 1.02
CA VAL A 344 3.45 -20.96 2.43
C VAL A 344 4.14 -19.62 2.66
N GLY A 345 5.11 -19.24 1.83
CA GLY A 345 5.78 -17.95 1.93
C GLY A 345 4.79 -16.80 1.86
N ARG A 346 3.93 -16.78 0.83
CA ARG A 346 2.91 -15.73 0.62
C ARG A 346 1.90 -15.68 1.76
N SER A 347 1.51 -16.84 2.30
CA SER A 347 0.63 -16.96 3.46
C SER A 347 1.14 -16.18 4.66
N PHE A 348 2.40 -16.40 5.06
CA PHE A 348 2.98 -15.71 6.20
C PHE A 348 3.34 -14.25 5.92
N SER A 349 3.66 -13.90 4.67
CA SER A 349 3.94 -12.50 4.32
C SER A 349 2.71 -11.60 4.39
N MET A 350 1.54 -12.12 4.05
CA MET A 350 0.28 -11.40 4.24
C MET A 350 -0.03 -11.18 5.72
N PHE A 351 0.17 -12.19 6.58
CA PHE A 351 -0.02 -12.03 8.04
C PHE A 351 0.89 -10.96 8.66
N LYS A 352 2.11 -10.76 8.14
CA LYS A 352 3.05 -9.72 8.61
C LYS A 352 3.07 -8.45 7.75
N ASN A 353 2.20 -8.33 6.76
CA ASN A 353 2.13 -7.20 5.83
C ASN A 353 3.48 -6.84 5.18
N TYR A 354 4.21 -7.84 4.67
CA TYR A 354 5.38 -7.60 3.81
C TYR A 354 5.25 -8.29 2.46
N HIS A 355 6.02 -7.79 1.48
CA HIS A 355 6.00 -8.30 0.11
C HIS A 355 7.07 -9.36 -0.12
N ILE A 356 6.70 -10.42 -0.85
CA ILE A 356 7.59 -11.48 -1.31
C ILE A 356 7.79 -11.32 -2.81
N ASP A 357 9.04 -11.38 -3.26
CA ASP A 357 9.39 -11.38 -4.69
C ASP A 357 9.37 -12.81 -5.22
N GLY A 358 8.35 -13.14 -6.02
CA GLY A 358 8.17 -14.48 -6.57
C GLY A 358 9.36 -14.97 -7.40
N ASN A 359 10.08 -14.09 -8.08
CA ASN A 359 11.25 -14.50 -8.88
C ASN A 359 12.42 -14.91 -7.97
N LYS A 360 12.66 -14.13 -6.91
CA LYS A 360 13.70 -14.45 -5.92
C LYS A 360 13.38 -15.73 -5.17
N GLU A 361 12.13 -15.96 -4.81
CA GLU A 361 11.70 -17.23 -4.19
C GLU A 361 11.96 -18.43 -5.10
N MET A 362 11.57 -18.37 -6.38
CA MET A 362 11.82 -19.44 -7.35
C MET A 362 13.31 -19.75 -7.51
N ILE A 363 14.15 -18.71 -7.59
CA ILE A 363 15.61 -18.85 -7.65
C ILE A 363 16.15 -19.46 -6.36
N ALA A 364 15.73 -18.96 -5.19
CA ALA A 364 16.22 -19.44 -3.89
C ALA A 364 15.88 -20.92 -3.64
N ILE A 365 14.62 -21.31 -3.89
CA ILE A 365 14.15 -22.70 -3.77
C ILE A 365 14.88 -23.60 -4.78
N GLY A 366 15.10 -23.13 -6.00
CA GLY A 366 15.86 -23.89 -7.00
C GLY A 366 17.32 -24.08 -6.61
N MET A 367 18.01 -23.00 -6.22
CA MET A 367 19.42 -23.03 -5.86
C MET A 367 19.70 -23.85 -4.61
N MET A 368 18.82 -23.82 -3.60
CA MET A 368 18.99 -24.65 -2.40
C MET A 368 18.84 -26.14 -2.70
N ASN A 369 18.00 -26.53 -3.68
CA ASN A 369 17.84 -27.92 -4.11
C ASN A 369 18.99 -28.39 -5.01
N ILE A 370 19.52 -27.53 -5.88
CA ILE A 370 20.76 -27.81 -6.62
C ILE A 370 21.91 -28.06 -5.64
N ALA A 371 22.16 -27.12 -4.72
CA ALA A 371 23.22 -27.27 -3.72
C ALA A 371 22.98 -28.47 -2.78
N GLY A 372 21.72 -28.70 -2.41
CA GLY A 372 21.30 -29.85 -1.60
C GLY A 372 21.62 -31.19 -2.27
N SER A 373 21.32 -31.34 -3.56
CA SER A 373 21.60 -32.57 -4.32
C SER A 373 23.09 -32.92 -4.39
N CYS A 374 23.98 -31.93 -4.31
CA CYS A 374 25.43 -32.10 -4.28
C CYS A 374 25.98 -32.40 -2.87
N THR A 375 25.15 -32.30 -1.84
CA THR A 375 25.53 -32.39 -0.41
C THR A 375 24.67 -33.39 0.36
N SER A 376 24.28 -34.49 -0.28
CA SER A 376 23.48 -35.60 0.26
C SER A 376 22.12 -35.18 0.81
N CYS A 377 21.47 -34.18 0.21
CA CYS A 377 20.10 -33.79 0.51
C CYS A 377 19.18 -34.18 -0.64
N TYR A 378 17.93 -34.50 -0.32
CA TYR A 378 16.88 -34.67 -1.32
C TYR A 378 15.92 -33.47 -1.28
N LEU A 379 14.93 -33.46 -2.16
CA LEU A 379 14.04 -32.33 -2.39
C LEU A 379 13.51 -31.65 -1.11
N THR A 380 13.79 -30.35 -1.02
CA THR A 380 13.38 -29.46 0.07
C THR A 380 12.57 -28.26 -0.43
N THR A 381 11.76 -27.69 0.46
CA THR A 381 11.06 -26.41 0.27
C THR A 381 10.79 -25.79 1.64
N GLY A 382 9.82 -24.88 1.74
CA GLY A 382 9.28 -24.41 3.01
C GLY A 382 8.01 -25.14 3.44
N PRO A 383 8.08 -26.23 4.21
CA PRO A 383 6.89 -26.91 4.73
C PRO A 383 6.06 -25.99 5.63
N PHE A 384 4.73 -26.11 5.53
CA PHE A 384 3.77 -25.30 6.29
C PHE A 384 3.94 -25.47 7.81
N SER A 385 4.12 -26.71 8.30
CA SER A 385 4.26 -27.00 9.74
C SER A 385 5.44 -26.29 10.40
N ARG A 386 6.62 -26.34 9.77
CA ARG A 386 7.83 -25.68 10.29
C ARG A 386 7.71 -24.17 10.23
N SER A 387 7.21 -23.63 9.13
CA SER A 387 7.06 -22.18 8.93
C SER A 387 6.04 -21.59 9.92
N ALA A 388 4.96 -22.31 10.22
CA ALA A 388 4.01 -21.92 11.25
C ALA A 388 4.61 -21.87 12.65
N VAL A 389 5.45 -22.85 13.01
CA VAL A 389 6.16 -22.84 14.28
C VAL A 389 7.17 -21.70 14.33
N ASN A 390 7.90 -21.45 13.23
CA ASN A 390 8.82 -20.31 13.10
C ASN A 390 8.09 -18.97 13.30
N TYR A 391 6.92 -18.83 12.69
CA TYR A 391 6.07 -17.66 12.83
C TYR A 391 5.61 -17.46 14.28
N ASN A 392 5.07 -18.52 14.91
CA ASN A 392 4.57 -18.46 16.29
C ASN A 392 5.69 -18.25 17.32
N ALA A 393 6.90 -18.75 17.05
CA ALA A 393 8.08 -18.51 17.90
C ALA A 393 8.65 -17.09 17.77
N GLY A 394 8.14 -16.30 16.82
CA GLY A 394 8.42 -14.87 16.73
C GLY A 394 9.56 -14.48 15.82
N CYS A 395 9.90 -15.29 14.81
CA CYS A 395 10.95 -14.96 13.84
C CYS A 395 10.77 -13.55 13.25
N LYS A 396 11.89 -12.89 12.99
CA LYS A 396 11.96 -11.54 12.41
C LYS A 396 12.67 -11.57 11.06
N THR A 397 13.64 -12.48 10.88
CA THR A 397 14.41 -12.58 9.64
C THR A 397 14.66 -14.03 9.23
N ALA A 398 15.20 -14.20 8.02
CA ALA A 398 15.66 -15.50 7.52
C ALA A 398 16.86 -16.07 8.32
N MET A 399 17.44 -15.31 9.26
CA MET A 399 18.48 -15.79 10.17
C MET A 399 18.02 -16.98 11.03
N SER A 400 16.71 -17.12 11.25
CA SER A 400 16.10 -18.30 11.88
C SER A 400 16.52 -19.62 11.18
N ASN A 401 16.61 -19.64 9.85
CA ASN A 401 17.09 -20.80 9.09
C ASN A 401 18.59 -21.08 9.30
N VAL A 402 19.41 -20.05 9.42
CA VAL A 402 20.86 -20.19 9.71
C VAL A 402 21.06 -20.79 11.10
N ILE A 403 20.34 -20.27 12.08
CA ILE A 403 20.40 -20.75 13.47
C ILE A 403 19.91 -22.21 13.54
N MET A 404 18.84 -22.55 12.82
CA MET A 404 18.38 -23.93 12.70
C MET A 404 19.45 -24.83 12.10
N ALA A 405 20.09 -24.43 11.00
CA ALA A 405 21.15 -25.21 10.36
C ALA A 405 22.33 -25.44 11.31
N ILE A 406 22.76 -24.39 12.04
CA ILE A 406 23.81 -24.50 13.07
C ILE A 406 23.38 -25.47 14.18
N ALA A 407 22.16 -25.33 14.70
CA ALA A 407 21.62 -26.24 15.72
C ALA A 407 21.55 -27.70 15.23
N MET A 408 21.24 -27.93 13.95
CA MET A 408 21.26 -29.26 13.32
C MET A 408 22.66 -29.82 13.16
N MET A 409 23.63 -29.00 12.78
CA MET A 409 25.04 -29.39 12.77
C MET A 409 25.52 -29.83 14.17
N PHE A 410 25.24 -29.04 15.21
CA PHE A 410 25.58 -29.41 16.58
C PHE A 410 24.86 -30.71 17.03
N THR A 411 23.59 -30.87 16.64
CA THR A 411 22.82 -32.05 17.00
C THR A 411 23.34 -33.33 16.35
N LEU A 412 23.69 -33.28 15.06
CA LEU A 412 24.24 -34.41 14.32
C LEU A 412 25.63 -34.84 14.79
N LEU A 413 26.39 -33.92 15.39
CA LEU A 413 27.73 -34.17 15.90
C LEU A 413 27.74 -34.62 17.37
N PHE A 414 26.96 -33.96 18.23
CA PHE A 414 27.08 -34.10 19.69
C PHE A 414 25.80 -34.55 20.39
N LEU A 415 24.63 -33.98 20.04
CA LEU A 415 23.38 -34.20 20.81
C LEU A 415 22.53 -35.37 20.34
N THR A 416 22.99 -36.14 19.35
CA THR A 416 22.26 -37.29 18.79
C THR A 416 21.74 -38.28 19.86
N PRO A 417 22.50 -38.61 20.93
CA PRO A 417 22.00 -39.48 22.01
C PRO A 417 20.91 -38.83 22.88
N LEU A 418 20.89 -37.51 23.01
CA LEU A 418 19.92 -36.79 23.86
C LEU A 418 18.51 -36.82 23.27
N PHE A 419 18.41 -36.76 21.93
CA PHE A 419 17.13 -36.82 21.21
C PHE A 419 16.52 -38.21 21.14
N HIS A 420 17.24 -39.26 21.57
CA HIS A 420 16.74 -40.64 21.60
C HIS A 420 15.42 -40.74 22.39
N TYR A 421 15.34 -40.04 23.52
CA TYR A 421 14.20 -40.08 24.45
C TYR A 421 13.11 -39.06 24.13
N THR A 422 13.21 -38.30 23.04
CA THR A 422 12.22 -37.29 22.72
C THR A 422 10.90 -37.95 22.29
N PRO A 423 9.78 -37.71 23.02
CA PRO A 423 8.50 -38.29 22.69
C PRO A 423 7.86 -37.62 21.46
N LEU A 424 7.37 -38.44 20.52
CA LEU A 424 6.64 -37.95 19.33
C LEU A 424 5.36 -37.20 19.70
N VAL A 425 4.71 -37.56 20.81
CA VAL A 425 3.47 -36.93 21.26
C VAL A 425 3.65 -35.45 21.64
N VAL A 426 4.80 -35.07 22.20
CA VAL A 426 5.11 -33.66 22.52
C VAL A 426 5.24 -32.84 21.25
N LEU A 427 5.84 -33.41 20.22
CA LEU A 427 6.00 -32.76 18.91
C LEU A 427 4.64 -32.57 18.23
N SER A 428 3.75 -33.56 18.31
CA SER A 428 2.37 -33.43 17.84
C SER A 428 1.60 -32.34 18.57
N ALA A 429 1.75 -32.21 19.90
CA ALA A 429 1.13 -31.14 20.66
C ALA A 429 1.65 -29.74 20.25
N ILE A 430 2.96 -29.60 20.01
CA ILE A 430 3.58 -28.35 19.51
C ILE A 430 2.99 -27.95 18.15
N ILE A 431 2.90 -28.90 17.22
CA ILE A 431 2.36 -28.64 15.88
C ILE A 431 0.88 -28.23 15.97
N ILE A 432 0.05 -28.96 16.72
CA ILE A 432 -1.38 -28.62 16.90
C ILE A 432 -1.54 -27.20 17.46
N ALA A 433 -0.80 -26.86 18.53
CA ALA A 433 -0.85 -25.53 19.15
C ALA A 433 -0.43 -24.40 18.19
N ALA A 434 0.52 -24.67 17.30
CA ALA A 434 0.96 -23.72 16.27
C ALA A 434 -0.10 -23.53 15.18
N MET A 435 -0.68 -24.62 14.67
CA MET A 435 -1.68 -24.62 13.59
C MET A 435 -2.98 -23.90 13.99
N LEU A 436 -3.49 -24.11 15.20
CA LEU A 436 -4.74 -23.48 15.67
C LEU A 436 -4.67 -21.95 15.65
N GLY A 437 -3.48 -21.37 15.76
CA GLY A 437 -3.29 -19.92 15.69
C GLY A 437 -3.40 -19.31 14.28
N LEU A 438 -3.47 -20.13 13.23
CA LEU A 438 -3.48 -19.68 11.84
C LEU A 438 -4.88 -19.64 11.21
N ILE A 439 -5.90 -20.16 11.92
CA ILE A 439 -7.28 -20.15 11.45
C ILE A 439 -7.89 -18.78 11.73
N ASP A 440 -7.93 -17.92 10.70
CA ASP A 440 -8.52 -16.58 10.76
C ASP A 440 -9.99 -16.59 10.32
N TYR A 441 -10.88 -16.84 11.29
CA TYR A 441 -12.32 -16.83 11.05
C TYR A 441 -12.89 -15.41 10.84
N GLU A 442 -12.25 -14.38 11.40
CA GLU A 442 -12.69 -12.99 11.22
C GLU A 442 -12.50 -12.54 9.78
N ALA A 443 -11.35 -12.90 9.16
CA ALA A 443 -11.10 -12.66 7.74
C ALA A 443 -12.12 -13.37 6.84
N ALA A 444 -12.49 -14.62 7.14
CA ALA A 444 -13.50 -15.35 6.37
C ALA A 444 -14.90 -14.69 6.45
N ILE A 445 -15.30 -14.23 7.65
CA ILE A 445 -16.56 -13.50 7.84
C ILE A 445 -16.53 -12.16 7.10
N HIS A 446 -15.39 -11.46 7.13
CA HIS A 446 -15.21 -10.22 6.38
C HIS A 446 -15.35 -10.44 4.87
N LEU A 447 -14.76 -11.51 4.32
CA LEU A 447 -14.91 -11.86 2.90
C LEU A 447 -16.39 -12.10 2.54
N TRP A 448 -17.14 -12.82 3.37
CA TRP A 448 -18.58 -13.04 3.14
C TRP A 448 -19.39 -11.74 3.11
N LYS A 449 -19.05 -10.77 3.96
CA LYS A 449 -19.73 -9.46 4.02
C LYS A 449 -19.39 -8.56 2.83
N VAL A 450 -18.16 -8.65 2.30
CA VAL A 450 -17.67 -7.77 1.22
C VAL A 450 -17.96 -8.35 -0.16
N ASP A 451 -17.53 -9.58 -0.43
CA ASP A 451 -17.70 -10.23 -1.74
C ASP A 451 -17.95 -11.74 -1.59
N LYS A 452 -19.18 -12.14 -1.92
CA LYS A 452 -19.63 -13.54 -1.86
C LYS A 452 -18.80 -14.46 -2.77
N PHE A 453 -18.30 -13.98 -3.91
CA PHE A 453 -17.48 -14.81 -4.80
C PHE A 453 -16.10 -15.07 -4.20
N ASP A 454 -15.50 -14.08 -3.54
CA ASP A 454 -14.25 -14.28 -2.82
C ASP A 454 -14.44 -15.24 -1.65
N PHE A 455 -15.58 -15.19 -0.96
CA PHE A 455 -15.92 -16.20 0.03
C PHE A 455 -16.05 -17.62 -0.58
N VAL A 456 -16.64 -17.76 -1.77
CA VAL A 456 -16.70 -19.05 -2.48
C VAL A 456 -15.30 -19.55 -2.82
N VAL A 457 -14.39 -18.68 -3.29
CA VAL A 457 -12.99 -19.03 -3.54
C VAL A 457 -12.32 -19.50 -2.24
N CYS A 458 -12.49 -18.76 -1.14
CA CYS A 458 -11.99 -19.13 0.18
C CYS A 458 -12.51 -20.51 0.63
N MET A 459 -13.81 -20.73 0.55
CA MET A 459 -14.42 -22.00 0.96
C MET A 459 -14.01 -23.16 0.05
N SER A 460 -13.84 -22.92 -1.26
CA SER A 460 -13.34 -23.92 -2.20
C SER A 460 -11.90 -24.35 -1.87
N ALA A 461 -11.04 -23.40 -1.48
CA ALA A 461 -9.69 -23.70 -1.00
C ALA A 461 -9.77 -24.55 0.28
N TYR A 462 -10.56 -24.13 1.26
CA TYR A 462 -10.73 -24.85 2.52
C TYR A 462 -11.21 -26.29 2.33
N ILE A 463 -12.33 -26.47 1.63
CA ILE A 463 -12.94 -27.78 1.36
C ILE A 463 -12.00 -28.63 0.51
N GLY A 464 -11.40 -28.06 -0.53
CA GLY A 464 -10.47 -28.79 -1.39
C GLY A 464 -9.23 -29.29 -0.64
N VAL A 465 -8.70 -28.50 0.30
CA VAL A 465 -7.58 -28.94 1.14
C VAL A 465 -8.00 -30.04 2.11
N VAL A 466 -9.14 -29.88 2.80
CA VAL A 466 -9.59 -30.80 3.86
C VAL A 466 -10.05 -32.16 3.31
N PHE A 467 -10.78 -32.17 2.20
CA PHE A 467 -11.37 -33.40 1.65
C PHE A 467 -10.58 -34.03 0.51
N SER A 468 -9.53 -33.37 0.00
CA SER A 468 -8.67 -33.91 -1.04
C SER A 468 -7.21 -33.84 -0.63
N SER A 469 -6.52 -32.75 -0.94
CA SER A 469 -5.13 -32.54 -0.57
C SER A 469 -4.80 -31.05 -0.60
N VAL A 470 -3.72 -30.69 0.10
CA VAL A 470 -3.21 -29.32 0.14
C VAL A 470 -3.01 -28.74 -1.27
N GLN A 471 -2.46 -29.53 -2.19
CA GLN A 471 -2.22 -29.13 -3.58
C GLN A 471 -3.52 -28.98 -4.37
N ASN A 472 -4.43 -29.94 -4.25
CA ASN A 472 -5.68 -29.94 -5.01
C ASN A 472 -6.59 -28.78 -4.59
N GLY A 473 -6.64 -28.46 -3.30
CA GLY A 473 -7.38 -27.30 -2.81
C GLY A 473 -6.83 -25.97 -3.34
N LEU A 474 -5.51 -25.85 -3.44
CA LEU A 474 -4.87 -24.67 -4.04
C LEU A 474 -5.21 -24.54 -5.53
N VAL A 475 -5.07 -25.63 -6.30
CA VAL A 475 -5.38 -25.65 -7.74
C VAL A 475 -6.86 -25.32 -7.98
N LEU A 476 -7.77 -25.88 -7.18
CA LEU A 476 -9.20 -25.61 -7.29
C LEU A 476 -9.53 -24.13 -7.07
N ALA A 477 -8.96 -23.51 -6.03
CA ALA A 477 -9.20 -22.11 -5.71
C ALA A 477 -8.62 -21.15 -6.77
N VAL A 478 -7.42 -21.44 -7.28
CA VAL A 478 -6.82 -20.70 -8.39
C VAL A 478 -7.65 -20.86 -9.65
N ALA A 479 -8.11 -22.07 -9.98
CA ALA A 479 -8.95 -22.32 -11.15
C ALA A 479 -10.27 -21.54 -11.09
N ILE A 480 -10.93 -21.49 -9.92
CA ILE A 480 -12.15 -20.69 -9.73
C ILE A 480 -11.85 -19.20 -9.83
N SER A 481 -10.73 -18.73 -9.27
CA SER A 481 -10.31 -17.33 -9.37
C SER A 481 -10.04 -16.91 -10.81
N VAL A 482 -9.32 -17.75 -11.58
CA VAL A 482 -9.07 -17.53 -13.02
C VAL A 482 -10.37 -17.58 -13.80
N MET A 483 -11.25 -18.54 -13.53
CA MET A 483 -12.57 -18.62 -14.16
C MET A 483 -13.39 -17.36 -13.92
N ARG A 484 -13.36 -16.80 -12.70
CA ARG A 484 -14.01 -15.52 -12.37
C ARG A 484 -13.47 -14.37 -13.22
N VAL A 485 -12.15 -14.27 -13.37
CA VAL A 485 -11.51 -13.25 -14.23
C VAL A 485 -11.92 -13.45 -15.69
N LEU A 486 -11.92 -14.69 -16.19
CA LEU A 486 -12.34 -15.00 -17.56
C LEU A 486 -13.81 -14.65 -17.80
N LEU A 487 -14.69 -14.91 -16.82
CA LEU A 487 -16.10 -14.50 -16.90
C LEU A 487 -16.27 -12.99 -16.93
N PHE A 488 -15.49 -12.25 -16.13
CA PHE A 488 -15.50 -10.78 -16.15
C PHE A 488 -15.05 -10.23 -17.51
N VAL A 489 -14.01 -10.82 -18.11
CA VAL A 489 -13.54 -10.45 -19.44
C VAL A 489 -14.56 -10.81 -20.53
N ALA A 490 -15.22 -11.97 -20.44
CA ALA A 490 -16.18 -12.45 -21.44
C ALA A 490 -17.55 -11.76 -21.35
N ARG A 491 -17.98 -11.34 -20.15
CA ARG A 491 -19.28 -10.69 -19.89
C ARG A 491 -19.06 -9.36 -19.13
N PRO A 492 -18.46 -8.35 -19.78
CA PRO A 492 -18.23 -7.06 -19.15
C PRO A 492 -19.55 -6.34 -18.84
N ARG A 493 -19.49 -5.40 -17.89
CA ARG A 493 -20.65 -4.55 -17.57
C ARG A 493 -20.81 -3.45 -18.62
N THR A 494 -22.06 -3.10 -18.90
CA THR A 494 -22.44 -2.02 -19.80
C THR A 494 -23.49 -1.19 -19.10
N PHE A 495 -23.34 0.12 -19.07
CA PHE A 495 -24.23 1.04 -18.34
C PHE A 495 -24.91 2.02 -19.30
N ILE A 496 -26.15 2.40 -19.00
CA ILE A 496 -26.77 3.58 -19.63
C ILE A 496 -26.32 4.81 -18.86
N LEU A 497 -25.86 5.83 -19.58
CA LEU A 497 -25.49 7.11 -18.99
C LEU A 497 -26.61 8.15 -19.15
N GLY A 498 -26.94 8.83 -18.06
CA GLY A 498 -27.85 9.97 -18.02
C GLY A 498 -27.11 11.25 -17.63
N ASN A 499 -27.69 12.40 -17.98
CA ASN A 499 -27.16 13.71 -17.62
C ASN A 499 -27.57 14.08 -16.18
N LEU A 500 -26.61 14.51 -15.38
CA LEU A 500 -26.87 15.11 -14.07
C LEU A 500 -27.33 16.57 -14.23
N PRO A 501 -28.46 16.98 -13.62
CA PRO A 501 -29.01 18.32 -13.77
C PRO A 501 -27.98 19.41 -13.47
N ASN A 502 -27.98 20.47 -14.28
CA ASN A 502 -27.05 21.61 -14.16
C ASN A 502 -25.56 21.24 -14.27
N SER A 503 -25.23 20.14 -14.93
CA SER A 503 -23.84 19.72 -15.15
C SER A 503 -23.62 19.15 -16.55
N MET A 504 -22.35 19.10 -16.96
CA MET A 504 -21.90 18.42 -18.18
C MET A 504 -21.48 16.96 -17.91
N GLU A 505 -21.80 16.43 -16.73
CA GLU A 505 -21.42 15.10 -16.29
C GLU A 505 -22.49 14.08 -16.67
N TYR A 506 -22.04 12.95 -17.21
CA TYR A 506 -22.87 11.82 -17.60
C TYR A 506 -22.52 10.65 -16.70
N ARG A 507 -23.52 10.11 -16.00
CA ARG A 507 -23.34 9.05 -14.99
C ARG A 507 -24.39 7.96 -15.15
N ASN A 508 -24.06 6.78 -14.65
CA ASN A 508 -24.96 5.64 -14.65
C ASN A 508 -26.29 5.98 -13.95
N VAL A 509 -27.39 5.81 -14.67
CA VAL A 509 -28.76 6.09 -14.21
C VAL A 509 -29.17 5.18 -13.05
N ASP A 510 -28.72 3.92 -13.04
CA ASP A 510 -29.02 2.98 -11.96
C ASP A 510 -28.35 3.38 -10.64
N GLN A 511 -27.20 4.05 -10.72
CA GLN A 511 -26.45 4.50 -9.55
C GLN A 511 -26.92 5.88 -9.07
N TYR A 512 -27.21 6.80 -9.99
CA TYR A 512 -27.63 8.16 -9.71
C TYR A 512 -29.07 8.38 -10.16
N GLN A 513 -30.01 8.27 -9.22
CA GLN A 513 -31.45 8.49 -9.51
C GLN A 513 -31.76 9.89 -10.04
N SER A 514 -30.87 10.86 -9.81
CA SER A 514 -30.99 12.23 -10.33
C SER A 514 -30.53 12.36 -11.79
N ALA A 515 -29.85 11.35 -12.35
CA ALA A 515 -29.41 11.36 -13.73
C ALA A 515 -30.60 11.08 -14.66
N SER A 516 -30.79 11.94 -15.65
CA SER A 516 -31.92 11.88 -16.58
C SER A 516 -31.47 11.47 -17.98
N ASN A 517 -32.28 10.63 -18.64
CA ASN A 517 -32.06 10.28 -20.04
C ASN A 517 -32.33 11.49 -20.92
N ILE A 518 -31.63 11.56 -22.06
CA ILE A 518 -31.80 12.63 -23.02
C ILE A 518 -32.74 12.15 -24.13
N PRO A 519 -33.87 12.85 -24.38
CA PRO A 519 -34.79 12.47 -25.43
C PRO A 519 -34.10 12.32 -26.79
N GLY A 520 -34.31 11.17 -27.45
CA GLY A 520 -33.76 10.88 -28.77
C GLY A 520 -32.29 10.43 -28.82
N ILE A 521 -31.60 10.33 -27.68
CA ILE A 521 -30.18 9.93 -27.59
C ILE A 521 -29.98 8.82 -26.56
N LEU A 522 -29.41 7.69 -26.98
CA LEU A 522 -28.98 6.61 -26.10
C LEU A 522 -27.47 6.66 -25.90
N ILE A 523 -27.02 6.72 -24.64
CA ILE A 523 -25.59 6.77 -24.29
C ILE A 523 -25.23 5.49 -23.54
N LEU A 524 -24.28 4.72 -24.07
CA LEU A 524 -23.84 3.44 -23.52
C LEU A 524 -22.35 3.48 -23.17
N GLU A 525 -22.02 3.17 -21.93
CA GLU A 525 -20.64 2.99 -21.47
C GLU A 525 -20.21 1.53 -21.59
N ILE A 526 -19.05 1.29 -22.22
CA ILE A 526 -18.41 -0.03 -22.30
C ILE A 526 -17.26 -0.09 -21.28
N ASP A 527 -17.51 -0.69 -20.13
CA ASP A 527 -16.57 -0.76 -19.00
C ASP A 527 -15.58 -1.95 -19.09
N ALA A 528 -14.99 -2.18 -20.28
CA ALA A 528 -13.96 -3.19 -20.50
C ALA A 528 -13.24 -3.09 -21.85
N PRO A 529 -12.03 -3.67 -21.99
CA PRO A 529 -11.42 -3.95 -23.28
C PRO A 529 -12.30 -4.87 -24.14
N ILE A 530 -12.27 -4.67 -25.46
CA ILE A 530 -13.06 -5.45 -26.41
C ILE A 530 -12.17 -6.52 -27.04
N TYR A 531 -12.50 -7.79 -26.79
CA TYR A 531 -11.77 -8.96 -27.28
C TYR A 531 -12.73 -9.96 -27.93
N PHE A 532 -12.19 -10.92 -28.67
CA PHE A 532 -12.93 -12.03 -29.28
C PHE A 532 -13.85 -12.76 -28.30
N ALA A 533 -13.48 -12.79 -27.01
CA ALA A 533 -14.26 -13.46 -25.97
C ALA A 533 -15.58 -12.73 -25.64
N ASN A 534 -15.65 -11.41 -25.82
CA ASN A 534 -16.82 -10.60 -25.43
C ASN A 534 -17.54 -9.92 -26.61
N THR A 535 -17.00 -9.98 -27.83
CA THR A 535 -17.59 -9.33 -29.01
C THR A 535 -19.03 -9.73 -29.29
N ASN A 536 -19.32 -11.03 -29.35
CA ASN A 536 -20.68 -11.53 -29.62
C ASN A 536 -21.67 -11.06 -28.53
N TYR A 537 -21.23 -11.11 -27.27
CA TYR A 537 -22.03 -10.65 -26.15
C TYR A 537 -22.29 -9.15 -26.20
N LEU A 538 -21.25 -8.34 -26.43
CA LEU A 538 -21.36 -6.88 -26.52
C LEU A 538 -22.28 -6.47 -27.66
N ARG A 539 -22.15 -7.08 -28.83
CA ARG A 539 -23.03 -6.85 -29.99
C ARG A 539 -24.50 -7.10 -29.64
N GLU A 540 -24.80 -8.26 -29.07
CA GLU A 540 -26.16 -8.59 -28.63
C GLU A 540 -26.65 -7.65 -27.53
N ARG A 541 -25.77 -7.29 -26.58
CA ARG A 541 -26.12 -6.42 -25.46
C ARG A 541 -26.44 -4.99 -25.90
N ILE A 542 -25.65 -4.42 -26.80
CA ILE A 542 -25.89 -3.12 -27.42
C ILE A 542 -27.20 -3.16 -28.21
N THR A 543 -27.42 -4.22 -28.99
CA THR A 543 -28.67 -4.38 -29.75
C THR A 543 -29.90 -4.46 -28.83
N ARG A 544 -29.80 -5.20 -27.71
CA ARG A 544 -30.88 -5.26 -26.70
C ARG A 544 -31.15 -3.89 -26.09
N TRP A 545 -30.11 -3.15 -25.70
CA TRP A 545 -30.30 -1.80 -25.17
C TRP A 545 -30.99 -0.85 -26.16
N ILE A 546 -30.66 -0.93 -27.45
CA ILE A 546 -31.33 -0.14 -28.49
C ILE A 546 -32.81 -0.52 -28.58
N ASN A 547 -33.14 -1.82 -28.59
CA ASN A 547 -34.53 -2.28 -28.63
C ASN A 547 -35.32 -1.84 -27.38
N ASP A 548 -34.73 -2.04 -26.20
CA ASP A 548 -35.36 -1.70 -24.92
C ASP A 548 -35.68 -0.19 -24.85
N GLU A 549 -34.78 0.66 -25.35
CA GLU A 549 -34.99 2.10 -25.39
C GLU A 549 -36.01 2.52 -26.46
N GLU A 550 -35.99 1.91 -27.65
CA GLU A 550 -37.01 2.14 -28.68
C GLU A 550 -38.42 1.79 -28.17
N ASP A 551 -38.56 0.67 -27.44
CA ASP A 551 -39.85 0.24 -26.89
C ASP A 551 -40.30 1.10 -25.70
N ARG A 552 -39.35 1.59 -24.87
CA ARG A 552 -39.61 2.59 -23.82
C ARG A 552 -40.16 3.89 -24.43
N ILE A 553 -39.52 4.40 -25.48
CA ILE A 553 -39.92 5.63 -26.17
C ILE A 553 -41.31 5.49 -26.81
N LYS A 554 -41.60 4.37 -27.48
CA LYS A 554 -42.93 4.08 -28.05
C LYS A 554 -44.02 4.06 -26.97
N SER A 555 -43.72 3.49 -25.81
CA SER A 555 -44.66 3.39 -24.69
C SER A 555 -44.90 4.74 -24.00
N ALA A 556 -43.90 5.62 -23.97
CA ALA A 556 -43.98 6.94 -23.37
C ALA A 556 -44.58 8.02 -24.30
N GLY A 557 -44.79 7.70 -25.58
CA GLY A 557 -45.22 8.68 -26.59
C GLY A 557 -44.17 9.76 -26.89
N GLU A 558 -42.90 9.47 -26.61
CA GLU A 558 -41.77 10.38 -26.80
C GLU A 558 -41.25 10.32 -28.26
N SER A 559 -40.47 11.34 -28.66
CA SER A 559 -39.81 11.37 -29.98
C SER A 559 -38.84 10.19 -30.16
N SER A 560 -38.85 9.59 -31.36
CA SER A 560 -38.06 8.40 -31.71
C SER A 560 -36.56 8.55 -31.43
N LEU A 561 -35.91 7.44 -31.07
CA LEU A 561 -34.45 7.36 -30.95
C LEU A 561 -33.80 7.75 -32.30
N GLN A 562 -32.75 8.57 -32.26
CA GLN A 562 -32.02 8.99 -33.46
C GLN A 562 -30.51 8.75 -33.36
N TYR A 563 -29.93 8.85 -32.17
CA TYR A 563 -28.49 8.76 -31.95
C TYR A 563 -28.13 7.71 -30.89
N VAL A 564 -27.06 6.95 -31.16
CA VAL A 564 -26.44 6.04 -30.20
C VAL A 564 -24.99 6.48 -29.99
N ILE A 565 -24.65 6.83 -28.75
CA ILE A 565 -23.30 7.25 -28.35
C ILE A 565 -22.67 6.11 -27.55
N LEU A 566 -21.52 5.61 -28.00
CA LEU A 566 -20.72 4.65 -27.24
C LEU A 566 -19.59 5.40 -26.54
N ASP A 567 -19.59 5.38 -25.22
CA ASP A 567 -18.46 5.83 -24.41
C ASP A 567 -17.40 4.72 -24.35
N MET A 568 -16.27 5.01 -25.00
CA MET A 568 -15.13 4.13 -25.15
C MET A 568 -13.99 4.48 -24.17
N SER A 569 -14.25 5.35 -23.19
CA SER A 569 -13.25 5.81 -22.21
C SER A 569 -12.55 4.67 -21.47
N ALA A 570 -13.29 3.62 -21.09
CA ALA A 570 -12.76 2.46 -20.39
C ALA A 570 -12.21 1.36 -21.33
N VAL A 571 -12.36 1.52 -22.65
CA VAL A 571 -11.89 0.56 -23.65
C VAL A 571 -10.40 0.78 -23.91
N ALA A 572 -9.55 0.14 -23.10
CA ALA A 572 -8.10 0.27 -23.21
C ALA A 572 -7.52 -0.34 -24.51
N ASN A 573 -8.15 -1.40 -25.04
CA ASN A 573 -7.66 -2.12 -26.21
C ASN A 573 -8.82 -2.79 -26.97
N ILE A 574 -8.61 -2.99 -28.28
CA ILE A 574 -9.54 -3.70 -29.18
C ILE A 574 -8.77 -4.69 -30.05
N ASP A 575 -9.29 -5.91 -30.23
CA ASP A 575 -8.73 -6.87 -31.19
C ASP A 575 -9.45 -6.84 -32.55
N THR A 576 -9.00 -7.65 -33.50
CA THR A 576 -9.58 -7.72 -34.85
C THR A 576 -11.05 -8.14 -34.85
N SER A 577 -11.42 -9.04 -33.93
CA SER A 577 -12.81 -9.45 -33.71
C SER A 577 -13.65 -8.28 -33.19
N GLY A 578 -13.10 -7.48 -32.27
CA GLY A 578 -13.71 -6.24 -31.75
C GLY A 578 -13.99 -5.21 -32.82
N ILE A 579 -13.04 -4.98 -33.73
CA ILE A 579 -13.21 -4.07 -34.86
C ILE A 579 -14.34 -4.55 -35.77
N SER A 580 -14.37 -5.85 -36.08
CA SER A 580 -15.42 -6.45 -36.90
C SER A 580 -16.79 -6.31 -36.24
N MET A 581 -16.86 -6.49 -34.92
CA MET A 581 -18.07 -6.27 -34.13
C MET A 581 -18.57 -4.82 -34.21
N LEU A 582 -17.69 -3.82 -34.12
CA LEU A 582 -18.08 -2.42 -34.26
C LEU A 582 -18.58 -2.09 -35.69
N ASP A 583 -17.98 -2.69 -36.73
CA ASP A 583 -18.47 -2.58 -38.12
C ASP A 583 -19.88 -3.18 -38.27
N GLU A 584 -20.15 -4.31 -37.63
CA GLU A 584 -21.48 -4.92 -37.58
C GLU A 584 -22.48 -4.04 -36.83
N VAL A 585 -22.11 -3.50 -35.67
CA VAL A 585 -22.96 -2.59 -34.88
C VAL A 585 -23.28 -1.34 -35.70
N LYS A 586 -22.30 -0.74 -36.39
CA LYS A 586 -22.53 0.40 -37.28
C LYS A 586 -23.56 0.07 -38.37
N LYS A 587 -23.38 -1.05 -39.08
CA LYS A 587 -24.34 -1.50 -40.10
C LYS A 587 -25.74 -1.75 -39.53
N LEU A 588 -25.84 -2.27 -38.31
CA LEU A 588 -27.13 -2.52 -37.64
C LEU A 588 -27.83 -1.20 -37.29
N VAL A 589 -27.08 -0.24 -36.74
CA VAL A 589 -27.56 1.10 -36.39
C VAL A 589 -28.00 1.86 -37.66
N ASP A 590 -27.20 1.81 -38.73
CA ASP A 590 -27.54 2.44 -40.02
C ASP A 590 -28.80 1.88 -40.66
N ARG A 591 -28.99 0.55 -40.61
CA ARG A 591 -30.21 -0.10 -41.14
C ARG A 591 -31.49 0.35 -40.42
N ARG A 592 -31.37 0.86 -39.20
CA ARG A 592 -32.47 1.41 -38.40
C ARG A 592 -32.65 2.91 -38.57
N GLY A 593 -31.84 3.57 -39.41
CA GLY A 593 -31.86 5.03 -39.57
C GLY A 593 -31.32 5.78 -38.35
N LEU A 594 -30.58 5.09 -37.48
CA LEU A 594 -29.90 5.69 -36.33
C LEU A 594 -28.47 6.08 -36.72
N GLN A 595 -27.89 7.06 -36.02
CA GLN A 595 -26.49 7.44 -36.20
C GLN A 595 -25.64 7.01 -34.99
N LEU A 596 -24.52 6.34 -35.27
CA LEU A 596 -23.54 5.91 -34.27
C LEU A 596 -22.48 7.01 -34.06
N ALA A 597 -22.21 7.36 -32.81
CA ALA A 597 -21.11 8.23 -32.40
C ALA A 597 -20.23 7.56 -31.34
N LEU A 598 -18.94 7.85 -31.34
CA LEU A 598 -17.97 7.34 -30.38
C LEU A 598 -17.42 8.48 -29.52
N ALA A 599 -17.34 8.27 -28.22
CA ALA A 599 -16.73 9.20 -27.28
C ALA A 599 -15.45 8.60 -26.68
N ASN A 600 -14.38 9.40 -26.65
CA ASN A 600 -13.10 9.11 -25.99
C ASN A 600 -12.45 7.73 -26.28
N PRO A 601 -12.31 7.30 -27.54
CA PRO A 601 -11.58 6.06 -27.84
C PRO A 601 -10.09 6.20 -27.50
N GLY A 602 -9.55 5.23 -26.75
CA GLY A 602 -8.14 5.20 -26.37
C GLY A 602 -7.16 5.15 -27.56
N GLY A 603 -5.90 5.54 -27.34
CA GLY A 603 -4.91 5.68 -28.43
C GLY A 603 -4.63 4.39 -29.22
N GLU A 604 -4.49 3.24 -28.56
CA GLU A 604 -4.31 1.95 -29.26
C GLU A 604 -5.58 1.51 -30.00
N VAL A 605 -6.77 1.87 -29.50
CA VAL A 605 -8.05 1.65 -30.20
C VAL A 605 -8.10 2.49 -31.47
N MET A 606 -7.81 3.79 -31.38
CA MET A 606 -7.76 4.71 -32.52
C MET A 606 -6.78 4.26 -33.60
N LYS A 607 -5.58 3.84 -33.21
CA LYS A 607 -4.55 3.33 -34.13
C LYS A 607 -5.01 2.09 -34.89
N LYS A 608 -5.70 1.17 -34.22
CA LYS A 608 -6.22 -0.06 -34.84
C LYS A 608 -7.42 0.23 -35.72
N MET A 609 -8.35 1.07 -35.27
CA MET A 609 -9.50 1.52 -36.07
C MET A 609 -9.07 2.22 -37.35
N ASN A 610 -8.05 3.09 -37.28
CA ASN A 610 -7.48 3.77 -38.45
C ASN A 610 -6.88 2.78 -39.45
N LYS A 611 -6.10 1.81 -38.98
CA LYS A 611 -5.52 0.76 -39.85
C LYS A 611 -6.55 -0.15 -40.48
N SER A 612 -7.73 -0.29 -39.87
CA SER A 612 -8.84 -1.11 -40.37
C SER A 612 -9.86 -0.31 -41.19
N GLU A 613 -9.60 0.96 -41.51
CA GLU A 613 -10.49 1.85 -42.28
C GLU A 613 -11.88 2.05 -41.61
N LEU A 614 -12.04 1.69 -40.33
CA LEU A 614 -13.30 1.82 -39.61
C LEU A 614 -13.65 3.28 -39.30
N ILE A 615 -12.63 4.13 -39.12
CA ILE A 615 -12.80 5.57 -38.89
C ILE A 615 -13.49 6.22 -40.09
N GLU A 616 -13.13 5.82 -41.32
CA GLU A 616 -13.73 6.35 -42.55
C GLU A 616 -15.20 5.94 -42.70
N LYS A 617 -15.53 4.69 -42.33
CA LYS A 617 -16.90 4.18 -42.34
C LYS A 617 -17.82 4.82 -41.31
N ILE A 618 -17.31 5.09 -40.11
CA ILE A 618 -18.08 5.78 -39.06
C ILE A 618 -18.23 7.27 -39.40
N GLY A 619 -17.21 7.86 -40.02
CA GLY A 619 -17.10 9.29 -40.27
C GLY A 619 -16.35 9.94 -39.12
N GLN A 620 -15.27 10.65 -39.46
CA GLN A 620 -14.39 11.24 -38.44
C GLN A 620 -15.05 12.37 -37.64
N GLN A 621 -16.12 12.95 -38.18
CA GLN A 621 -17.00 13.92 -37.53
C GLN A 621 -17.84 13.32 -36.38
N TRP A 622 -17.96 11.99 -36.30
CA TRP A 622 -18.74 11.28 -35.27
C TRP A 622 -17.88 10.69 -34.15
N ILE A 623 -16.62 11.14 -34.04
CA ILE A 623 -15.68 10.73 -33.00
C ILE A 623 -15.33 11.96 -32.16
N TYR A 624 -15.70 11.92 -30.88
CA TYR A 624 -15.60 13.07 -29.96
C TYR A 624 -14.67 12.76 -28.78
N LEU A 625 -14.08 13.81 -28.19
CA LEU A 625 -13.20 13.65 -27.04
C LEU A 625 -14.00 13.34 -25.76
N THR A 626 -15.20 13.91 -25.62
CA THR A 626 -16.07 13.70 -24.45
C THR A 626 -17.50 13.33 -24.85
N VAL A 627 -18.21 12.63 -23.94
CA VAL A 627 -19.64 12.34 -24.11
C VAL A 627 -20.46 13.63 -24.21
N ALA A 628 -20.10 14.66 -23.44
CA ALA A 628 -20.78 15.95 -23.48
C ALA A 628 -20.71 16.64 -24.86
N GLU A 629 -19.54 16.61 -25.51
CA GLU A 629 -19.37 17.13 -26.87
C GLU A 629 -20.21 16.33 -27.88
N ALA A 630 -20.19 14.99 -27.78
CA ALA A 630 -20.99 14.12 -28.63
C ALA A 630 -22.50 14.41 -28.51
N VAL A 631 -22.99 14.57 -27.27
CA VAL A 631 -24.38 14.91 -27.00
C VAL A 631 -24.73 16.31 -27.50
N ALA A 632 -23.86 17.30 -27.28
CA ALA A 632 -24.09 18.67 -27.75
C ALA A 632 -24.21 18.73 -29.28
N ALA A 633 -23.34 18.01 -29.99
CA ALA A 633 -23.42 17.87 -31.45
C ALA A 633 -24.71 17.18 -31.90
N CYS A 634 -25.10 16.07 -31.25
CA CYS A 634 -26.34 15.37 -31.57
C CYS A 634 -27.58 16.23 -31.29
N LYS A 635 -27.62 16.96 -30.16
CA LYS A 635 -28.70 17.90 -29.82
C LYS A 635 -28.83 19.02 -30.85
N PHE A 636 -27.71 19.62 -31.26
CA PHE A 636 -27.72 20.65 -32.29
C PHE A 636 -28.36 20.15 -33.59
N MET A 637 -28.01 18.92 -34.01
CA MET A 637 -28.57 18.29 -35.20
C MET A 637 -30.06 17.91 -35.06
N LEU A 638 -30.50 17.53 -33.86
CA LEU A 638 -31.93 17.30 -33.54
C LEU A 638 -32.76 18.58 -33.63
N HIS A 639 -32.18 19.74 -33.29
CA HIS A 639 -32.86 21.03 -33.34
C HIS A 639 -32.97 21.60 -34.76
N THR A 640 -32.01 21.32 -35.64
CA THR A 640 -32.02 21.80 -37.03
C THR A 640 -32.93 21.02 -37.98
N THR A 641 -33.43 19.85 -37.56
CA THR A 641 -34.28 18.95 -38.37
C THR A 641 -35.80 19.09 -38.14
N LYS A 642 -36.27 19.92 -37.19
CA LYS A 642 -37.71 20.22 -37.04
C LYS A 642 -38.17 21.31 -38.02
N PRO A 643 -39.21 21.10 -38.87
CA PRO A 643 -39.68 22.12 -39.81
C PRO A 643 -40.51 23.20 -39.11
N ASN A 644 -40.27 24.48 -39.44
CA ASN A 644 -41.11 25.62 -39.04
C ASN A 644 -42.52 25.48 -39.67
N PRO A 645 -43.61 25.82 -38.95
CA PRO A 645 -44.94 25.85 -39.55
C PRO A 645 -45.06 27.02 -40.53
N ILE A 646 -45.65 26.72 -41.68
CA ILE A 646 -45.87 27.54 -42.87
C ILE A 646 -46.64 28.83 -42.51
N LYS A 647 -46.15 29.98 -42.99
CA LYS A 647 -46.95 31.21 -43.14
C LYS A 647 -47.26 31.39 -44.61
N ASP A 648 -48.51 31.09 -44.97
CA ASP A 648 -49.12 31.51 -46.23
C ASP A 648 -49.68 32.93 -46.07
N GLN A 649 -49.28 33.86 -46.96
CA GLN A 649 -50.14 34.89 -47.54
C GLN A 649 -49.39 35.64 -48.66
N GLU A 650 -49.88 35.46 -49.89
CA GLU A 650 -49.54 36.20 -51.12
C GLU A 650 -50.19 37.62 -51.16
N PRO A 651 -50.22 38.37 -52.29
CA PRO A 651 -49.10 39.07 -52.95
C PRO A 651 -49.44 40.56 -53.22
N GLY A 652 -48.44 41.41 -53.50
CA GLY A 652 -48.70 42.81 -53.86
C GLY A 652 -47.53 43.47 -54.57
N ALA A 653 -47.72 43.76 -55.85
CA ALA A 653 -46.78 44.36 -56.79
C ALA A 653 -46.48 45.85 -56.50
N TRP A 654 -45.37 46.37 -57.06
CA TRP A 654 -45.30 47.51 -58.00
C TRP A 654 -43.89 48.17 -58.04
N ASN A 655 -43.37 48.26 -59.26
CA ASN A 655 -42.68 49.40 -59.91
C ASN A 655 -41.36 50.01 -59.41
N ASN A 656 -40.39 49.96 -60.34
CA ASN A 656 -39.65 51.04 -61.01
C ASN A 656 -38.71 52.03 -60.28
N HIS A 657 -37.71 52.42 -61.10
CA HIS A 657 -36.76 53.54 -61.05
C HIS A 657 -35.47 53.30 -60.25
N PHE A 658 -34.23 53.48 -60.72
CA PHE A 658 -33.52 54.28 -61.75
C PHE A 658 -32.37 55.04 -61.03
N PHE A 659 -31.24 55.21 -61.75
CA PHE A 659 -30.04 56.05 -61.48
C PHE A 659 -29.00 55.49 -60.48
N SER A 660 -27.78 55.14 -60.93
CA SER A 660 -26.61 56.00 -61.29
C SER A 660 -25.90 56.51 -60.03
N SER A 661 -24.58 56.50 -59.84
CA SER A 661 -23.40 56.72 -60.69
C SER A 661 -22.16 56.14 -59.95
N GLY A 662 -21.13 55.62 -60.62
CA GLY A 662 -19.88 56.35 -60.92
C GLY A 662 -19.00 56.59 -59.69
N ILE A 663 -17.82 55.97 -59.57
CA ILE A 663 -16.52 56.59 -59.91
C ILE A 663 -15.43 55.51 -60.12
N ILE A 664 -14.52 55.81 -61.05
CA ILE A 664 -13.47 54.99 -61.67
C ILE A 664 -12.07 55.56 -61.32
N ARG A 665 -11.04 54.68 -61.39
CA ARG A 665 -9.56 54.88 -61.61
C ARG A 665 -8.69 55.23 -60.39
N ALA A 666 -7.41 54.82 -60.27
CA ALA A 666 -6.53 53.82 -60.93
C ALA A 666 -5.12 53.87 -60.25
N LEU A 667 -4.45 52.70 -60.16
CA LEU A 667 -3.02 52.31 -60.37
C LEU A 667 -1.87 53.36 -60.34
N PRO A 668 -0.55 53.01 -60.08
CA PRO A 668 0.14 51.77 -60.54
C PRO A 668 1.31 51.16 -59.69
N SER A 669 1.74 49.96 -60.12
CA SER A 669 3.06 49.22 -60.13
C SER A 669 4.28 49.70 -59.30
N MET A 670 5.25 48.91 -58.80
CA MET A 670 6.06 47.80 -59.39
C MET A 670 6.93 47.07 -58.33
N ALA A 671 7.24 45.79 -58.63
CA ALA A 671 8.42 44.95 -58.28
C ALA A 671 8.62 44.38 -56.84
N PRO A 672 9.11 43.12 -56.75
CA PRO A 672 10.56 42.93 -56.53
C PRO A 672 11.23 41.83 -57.41
N PRO A 673 12.58 41.76 -57.47
CA PRO A 673 13.31 40.90 -58.41
C PRO A 673 13.86 39.57 -57.81
N LYS A 674 13.85 38.54 -58.68
CA LYS A 674 14.91 37.57 -59.13
C LYS A 674 16.07 37.19 -58.17
N LYS A 675 16.75 36.02 -58.24
CA LYS A 675 16.67 34.69 -58.89
C LYS A 675 17.89 33.85 -58.39
N SER A 676 17.68 32.55 -58.12
CA SER A 676 18.51 31.33 -58.38
C SER A 676 20.06 31.34 -58.56
N LYS A 677 20.80 30.38 -57.94
CA LYS A 677 21.36 29.11 -58.51
C LYS A 677 22.59 28.50 -57.74
N LYS A 678 22.49 27.18 -57.45
CA LYS A 678 23.45 26.02 -57.53
C LYS A 678 24.94 26.07 -57.07
N SER A 679 25.36 25.04 -56.30
CA SER A 679 26.45 24.02 -56.57
C SER A 679 26.83 23.26 -55.26
N LYS A 680 26.72 21.93 -55.09
CA LYS A 680 27.60 20.76 -55.42
C LYS A 680 29.02 20.66 -54.74
N LYS A 681 29.11 19.70 -53.79
CA LYS A 681 30.10 18.60 -53.57
C LYS A 681 31.42 18.74 -52.75
N ASP A 682 31.55 17.74 -51.84
CA ASP A 682 32.71 16.91 -51.42
C ASP A 682 33.59 17.19 -50.16
N ARG A 683 33.70 16.11 -49.33
CA ARG A 683 34.77 15.65 -48.40
C ARG A 683 35.03 16.48 -47.11
N LYS A 684 35.37 15.94 -45.92
CA LYS A 684 36.10 14.71 -45.51
C LYS A 684 35.98 14.48 -43.97
N LEU A 685 36.21 13.24 -43.54
CA LEU A 685 36.45 12.76 -42.16
C LEU A 685 37.42 13.63 -41.31
N ARG A 686 37.14 13.78 -40.00
CA ARG A 686 38.14 13.57 -38.93
C ARG A 686 37.53 13.46 -37.52
N LYS A 687 38.00 12.43 -36.79
CA LYS A 687 37.84 12.17 -35.34
C LYS A 687 38.32 13.36 -34.49
N SER A 688 37.68 13.61 -33.34
CA SER A 688 38.29 14.23 -32.16
C SER A 688 37.38 14.02 -30.94
N LYS A 689 37.72 13.04 -30.09
CA LYS A 689 38.22 13.21 -28.71
C LYS A 689 37.11 13.36 -27.67
N SER A 690 37.00 12.29 -26.90
CA SER A 690 36.57 12.27 -25.50
C SER A 690 37.20 13.43 -24.74
N VAL A 691 36.38 14.40 -24.37
CA VAL A 691 36.70 15.31 -23.25
C VAL A 691 36.09 14.66 -22.02
N VAL A 692 36.97 14.12 -21.18
CA VAL A 692 36.67 13.84 -19.78
C VAL A 692 36.42 15.21 -19.14
N VAL A 693 35.20 15.43 -18.64
CA VAL A 693 34.92 16.52 -17.71
C VAL A 693 34.62 15.88 -16.35
N PRO A 694 35.18 16.40 -15.24
CA PRO A 694 35.11 15.76 -13.94
C PRO A 694 33.74 15.90 -13.28
N VAL A 695 33.59 15.09 -12.23
CA VAL A 695 32.58 15.11 -11.17
C VAL A 695 32.20 16.55 -10.74
N GLU A 696 30.95 16.94 -11.00
CA GLU A 696 30.03 17.66 -10.09
C GLU A 696 28.72 17.98 -10.83
N ALA A 697 27.62 17.29 -10.47
CA ALA A 697 26.30 17.58 -11.01
C ALA A 697 25.56 18.57 -10.10
N LYS A 698 25.88 19.86 -10.24
CA LYS A 698 24.92 20.94 -10.00
C LYS A 698 24.37 21.38 -11.38
N ALA A 699 23.06 21.54 -11.45
CA ALA A 699 22.23 22.02 -12.58
C ALA A 699 21.79 21.00 -13.66
N VAL A 700 20.57 20.48 -13.52
CA VAL A 700 19.54 20.38 -14.59
C VAL A 700 18.16 20.50 -13.90
N ASP A 701 17.37 21.53 -14.24
CA ASP A 701 16.09 21.98 -13.65
C ASP A 701 16.19 23.03 -12.50
N SER A 702 17.06 24.04 -12.69
CA SER A 702 17.18 25.23 -11.81
C SER A 702 16.06 26.27 -12.01
N ASP A 703 15.35 26.26 -13.15
CA ASP A 703 14.41 27.34 -13.54
C ASP A 703 12.93 27.01 -13.26
N TRP A 704 12.66 26.14 -12.27
CA TRP A 704 11.28 25.78 -11.93
C TRP A 704 10.51 26.99 -11.35
N TRP A 705 11.20 27.84 -10.59
CA TRP A 705 10.61 29.01 -9.95
C TRP A 705 10.21 30.06 -10.98
N ASP A 706 11.10 30.41 -11.92
CA ASP A 706 10.78 31.40 -12.97
C ASP A 706 9.59 30.98 -13.81
N SER A 707 9.52 29.68 -14.17
CA SER A 707 8.40 29.10 -14.91
C SER A 707 7.10 29.16 -14.10
N PHE A 708 7.16 28.87 -12.80
CA PHE A 708 6.02 28.95 -11.90
C PHE A 708 5.56 30.40 -11.69
N TRP A 709 6.50 31.31 -11.49
CA TRP A 709 6.25 32.74 -11.27
C TRP A 709 5.59 33.37 -12.49
N GLN A 710 6.14 33.20 -13.70
CA GLN A 710 5.55 33.72 -14.94
C GLN A 710 4.11 33.24 -15.17
N LYS A 711 3.83 31.97 -14.83
CA LYS A 711 2.51 31.37 -15.02
C LYS A 711 1.47 31.86 -14.02
N ASN A 712 1.88 32.15 -12.78
CA ASN A 712 0.95 32.44 -11.69
C ASN A 712 0.90 33.93 -11.30
N SER A 713 1.82 34.77 -11.79
CA SER A 713 1.80 36.22 -11.56
C SER A 713 0.78 36.98 -12.44
N SER A 714 0.25 36.34 -13.49
CA SER A 714 -0.56 36.99 -14.54
C SER A 714 -2.08 36.72 -14.46
N THR A 715 -2.62 36.20 -13.35
CA THR A 715 -4.06 35.88 -13.24
C THR A 715 -4.87 36.99 -12.53
N PRO A 716 -6.01 37.44 -13.10
CA PRO A 716 -6.85 38.48 -12.51
C PRO A 716 -7.95 37.88 -11.61
N ALA A 717 -7.86 38.08 -10.28
CA ALA A 717 -8.97 38.31 -9.34
C ALA A 717 -8.49 38.29 -7.88
N GLY A 718 -8.53 39.44 -7.20
CA GLY A 718 -8.82 39.53 -5.76
C GLY A 718 -7.69 39.81 -4.76
N SER A 719 -6.41 39.62 -5.09
CA SER A 719 -5.30 40.03 -4.22
C SER A 719 -4.08 40.40 -5.07
N SER A 720 -3.62 41.64 -4.97
CA SER A 720 -2.42 42.12 -5.67
C SER A 720 -1.18 41.38 -5.13
N VAL A 721 -0.73 40.34 -5.82
CA VAL A 721 0.61 39.79 -5.59
C VAL A 721 1.60 40.92 -5.93
N SER A 722 2.46 41.27 -4.96
CA SER A 722 3.49 42.29 -5.14
C SER A 722 4.35 41.98 -6.38
N ASN A 723 4.82 43.02 -7.06
CA ASN A 723 5.77 42.87 -8.18
C ASN A 723 7.17 42.43 -7.71
N ASP A 724 7.40 42.36 -6.39
CA ASP A 724 8.63 41.83 -5.80
C ASP A 724 8.63 40.29 -5.78
N GLU A 725 9.65 39.70 -6.41
CA GLU A 725 9.83 38.25 -6.52
C GLU A 725 10.04 37.58 -5.15
N GLU A 726 10.66 38.26 -4.19
CA GLU A 726 10.93 37.71 -2.86
C GLU A 726 9.65 37.66 -2.01
N GLU A 727 8.82 38.70 -2.08
CA GLU A 727 7.49 38.72 -1.47
C GLU A 727 6.56 37.70 -2.15
N GLY A 728 6.66 37.57 -3.48
CA GLY A 728 5.97 36.55 -4.24
C GLY A 728 6.30 35.12 -3.79
N PHE A 729 7.57 34.82 -3.54
CA PHE A 729 8.00 33.50 -3.06
C PHE A 729 7.40 33.19 -1.67
N LYS A 730 7.44 34.17 -0.76
CA LYS A 730 6.83 34.06 0.58
C LYS A 730 5.30 33.88 0.49
N PHE A 731 4.63 34.57 -0.44
CA PHE A 731 3.20 34.42 -0.67
C PHE A 731 2.83 32.98 -1.10
N PHE A 732 3.58 32.38 -2.01
CA PHE A 732 3.23 31.05 -2.52
C PHE A 732 3.62 29.89 -1.58
N PHE A 733 4.75 30.00 -0.89
CA PHE A 733 5.35 28.91 -0.10
C PHE A 733 5.40 29.15 1.41
N ARG A 734 5.03 30.35 1.88
CA ARG A 734 5.00 30.76 3.30
C ARG A 734 6.34 30.82 4.00
N VAL A 735 7.43 30.75 3.25
CA VAL A 735 8.81 30.76 3.77
C VAL A 735 9.69 31.62 2.86
N SER A 736 10.78 32.17 3.40
CA SER A 736 11.82 32.79 2.58
C SER A 736 12.58 31.74 1.76
N LYS A 737 13.26 32.18 0.70
CA LYS A 737 14.12 31.29 -0.10
C LYS A 737 15.21 30.62 0.77
N LYS A 738 15.75 31.33 1.76
CA LYS A 738 16.74 30.79 2.71
C LYS A 738 16.18 29.62 3.52
N THR A 739 15.00 29.77 4.08
CA THR A 739 14.32 28.71 4.85
C THR A 739 13.89 27.55 3.95
N PHE A 740 13.44 27.85 2.73
CA PHE A 740 13.14 26.83 1.72
C PHE A 740 14.35 25.96 1.38
N ASP A 741 15.52 26.58 1.20
CA ASP A 741 16.76 25.85 0.93
C ASP A 741 17.19 24.98 2.12
N TYR A 742 16.98 25.46 3.35
CA TYR A 742 17.18 24.66 4.55
C TYR A 742 16.26 23.42 4.57
N ILE A 743 14.96 23.60 4.32
CA ILE A 743 14.00 22.49 4.20
C ILE A 743 14.43 21.51 3.12
N CYS A 744 14.84 22.01 1.95
CA CYS A 744 15.36 21.18 0.86
C CYS A 744 16.60 20.38 1.28
N SER A 745 17.49 20.98 2.08
CA SER A 745 18.69 20.29 2.60
C SER A 745 18.34 19.15 3.56
N LEU A 746 17.33 19.34 4.42
CA LEU A 746 16.89 18.33 5.40
C LEU A 746 16.35 17.06 4.72
N VAL A 747 15.58 17.20 3.64
CA VAL A 747 14.89 16.08 2.99
C VAL A 747 15.61 15.55 1.74
N ARG A 748 16.75 16.13 1.36
CA ARG A 748 17.45 15.85 0.11
C ARG A 748 17.78 14.37 -0.07
N GLU A 749 18.38 13.75 0.93
CA GLU A 749 18.81 12.34 0.85
C GLU A 749 17.64 11.37 0.66
N ASP A 750 16.53 11.60 1.36
CA ASP A 750 15.32 10.77 1.29
C ASP A 750 14.56 10.96 -0.03
N LEU A 751 14.51 12.19 -0.53
CA LEU A 751 13.88 12.50 -1.81
C LEU A 751 14.69 11.96 -3.00
N VAL A 752 16.02 11.89 -2.89
CA VAL A 752 16.94 11.35 -3.92
C VAL A 752 17.07 9.82 -3.88
N SER A 753 17.11 9.20 -2.71
CA SER A 753 17.42 7.76 -2.56
C SER A 753 16.29 6.81 -2.96
N ARG A 754 15.03 7.29 -3.00
CA ARG A 754 13.83 6.48 -3.30
C ARG A 754 12.97 7.08 -4.43
N PRO A 755 13.49 7.31 -5.66
CA PRO A 755 12.67 7.91 -6.71
C PRO A 755 11.58 6.93 -7.16
N PRO A 756 10.27 7.21 -6.96
CA PRO A 756 9.21 6.34 -7.43
C PRO A 756 9.25 6.19 -8.95
N SER A 757 8.74 5.08 -9.44
CA SER A 757 8.53 4.79 -10.86
C SER A 757 7.53 5.81 -11.41
N GLY A 758 8.03 6.89 -12.03
CA GLY A 758 7.18 7.89 -12.70
C GLY A 758 7.27 9.35 -12.25
N LEU A 759 8.35 9.83 -11.62
CA LEU A 759 8.60 11.28 -11.50
C LEU A 759 9.05 11.85 -12.85
N ILE A 760 8.11 11.94 -13.78
CA ILE A 760 8.30 12.52 -15.10
C ILE A 760 7.35 13.72 -15.16
N ASN A 761 7.89 14.93 -15.36
CA ASN A 761 7.09 16.10 -15.76
C ASN A 761 6.29 15.75 -17.05
N ILE A 762 5.24 16.48 -17.42
CA ILE A 762 4.46 16.23 -18.66
C ILE A 762 5.39 16.08 -19.90
N GLU A 763 6.60 16.64 -19.84
CA GLU A 763 7.66 16.61 -20.85
C GLU A 763 8.70 15.47 -20.78
N GLY A 764 8.60 14.49 -19.87
CA GLY A 764 9.55 13.36 -19.86
C GLY A 764 10.73 13.44 -18.87
N ARG A 765 10.84 14.49 -18.04
CA ARG A 765 12.03 14.80 -17.21
C ARG A 765 11.86 14.54 -15.71
N LEU A 766 12.95 14.17 -15.03
CA LEU A 766 12.97 13.92 -13.59
C LEU A 766 12.83 15.23 -12.80
N LEU A 767 11.90 15.28 -11.83
CA LEU A 767 11.72 16.47 -10.99
C LEU A 767 12.91 16.67 -10.04
N SER A 768 13.45 17.90 -9.99
CA SER A 768 14.46 18.29 -8.99
C SER A 768 13.92 18.18 -7.55
N VAL A 769 14.81 18.10 -6.56
CA VAL A 769 14.41 18.01 -5.15
C VAL A 769 13.67 19.29 -4.75
N GLU A 770 14.17 20.43 -5.21
CA GLU A 770 13.64 21.76 -4.98
C GLU A 770 12.21 21.84 -5.53
N LYS A 771 11.97 21.40 -6.77
CA LYS A 771 10.62 21.36 -7.35
C LYS A 771 9.70 20.39 -6.62
N GLN A 772 10.20 19.25 -6.13
CA GLN A 772 9.42 18.32 -5.31
C GLN A 772 8.99 18.96 -3.99
N VAL A 773 9.91 19.63 -3.28
CA VAL A 773 9.61 20.36 -2.04
C VAL A 773 8.62 21.49 -2.31
N ALA A 774 8.79 22.25 -3.40
CA ALA A 774 7.87 23.30 -3.80
C ALA A 774 6.43 22.78 -4.01
N ILE A 775 6.25 21.67 -4.73
CA ILE A 775 4.94 21.04 -4.93
C ILE A 775 4.29 20.68 -3.59
N ALA A 776 5.04 20.04 -2.70
CA ALA A 776 4.54 19.62 -1.39
C ALA A 776 4.20 20.83 -0.50
N MET A 777 5.08 21.83 -0.42
CA MET A 777 4.84 23.04 0.37
C MET A 777 3.65 23.84 -0.16
N ARG A 778 3.53 24.02 -1.48
CA ARG A 778 2.36 24.69 -2.07
C ARG A 778 1.07 23.94 -1.76
N ARG A 779 1.11 22.61 -1.74
CA ARG A 779 -0.02 21.77 -1.37
C ARG A 779 -0.46 22.01 0.08
N LEU A 780 0.48 22.04 1.02
CA LEU A 780 0.21 22.29 2.43
C LEU A 780 -0.27 23.73 2.68
N ALA A 781 0.34 24.71 2.01
CA ALA A 781 0.06 26.14 2.19
C ALA A 781 -1.30 26.57 1.61
N SER A 782 -1.68 26.08 0.42
CA SER A 782 -2.90 26.51 -0.27
C SER A 782 -4.16 25.72 0.11
N GLY A 783 -3.98 24.44 0.47
CA GLY A 783 -5.07 23.49 0.66
C GLY A 783 -5.96 23.29 -0.58
N GLU A 784 -5.48 23.62 -1.79
CA GLU A 784 -6.23 23.46 -3.05
C GLU A 784 -6.44 21.98 -3.43
N SER A 785 -6.97 21.65 -4.62
CA SER A 785 -7.07 20.26 -5.12
C SER A 785 -5.74 19.78 -5.74
N GLN A 786 -5.49 18.46 -5.78
CA GLN A 786 -4.21 17.94 -6.29
C GLN A 786 -4.05 18.26 -7.78
N VAL A 787 -5.18 18.37 -8.47
CA VAL A 787 -5.29 18.82 -9.85
C VAL A 787 -4.87 20.28 -10.00
N SER A 788 -5.35 21.18 -9.14
CA SER A 788 -4.97 22.62 -9.17
C SER A 788 -3.47 22.81 -8.94
N VAL A 789 -2.94 22.17 -7.89
CA VAL A 789 -1.50 22.21 -7.59
C VAL A 789 -0.70 21.59 -8.73
N GLY A 790 -1.17 20.47 -9.30
CA GLY A 790 -0.53 19.82 -10.44
C GLY A 790 -0.47 20.73 -11.67
N ALA A 791 -1.57 21.42 -11.99
CA ALA A 791 -1.65 22.38 -13.08
C ALA A 791 -0.68 23.55 -12.89
N ALA A 792 -0.49 24.04 -11.66
CA ALA A 792 0.44 25.13 -11.37
C ALA A 792 1.91 24.75 -11.64
N PHE A 793 2.29 23.49 -11.40
CA PHE A 793 3.67 22.99 -11.62
C PHE A 793 3.88 22.19 -12.92
N GLY A 794 2.80 21.97 -13.70
CA GLY A 794 2.83 21.16 -14.91
C GLY A 794 2.94 19.66 -14.67
N VAL A 795 2.45 19.14 -13.54
CA VAL A 795 2.58 17.73 -13.16
C VAL A 795 1.20 17.08 -12.94
N GLY A 796 1.12 15.76 -13.07
CA GLY A 796 -0.13 15.03 -12.83
C GLY A 796 -0.54 14.99 -11.35
N GLN A 797 -1.83 14.83 -11.07
CA GLN A 797 -2.34 14.73 -9.69
C GLN A 797 -1.69 13.59 -8.88
N SER A 798 -1.39 12.46 -9.52
CA SER A 798 -0.72 11.32 -8.89
C SER A 798 0.70 11.69 -8.43
N THR A 799 1.41 12.49 -9.23
CA THR A 799 2.73 13.04 -8.91
C THR A 799 2.65 13.95 -7.69
N VAL A 800 1.68 14.87 -7.65
CA VAL A 800 1.47 15.76 -6.48
C VAL A 800 1.20 14.93 -5.23
N SER A 801 0.34 13.92 -5.31
CA SER A 801 0.01 13.04 -4.17
C SER A 801 1.25 12.30 -3.64
N GLN A 802 2.04 11.70 -4.54
CA GLN A 802 3.23 10.93 -4.16
C GLN A 802 4.33 11.82 -3.58
N VAL A 803 4.60 12.96 -4.22
CA VAL A 803 5.61 13.93 -3.77
C VAL A 803 5.26 14.51 -2.41
N THR A 804 4.00 14.92 -2.23
CA THR A 804 3.52 15.47 -0.95
C THR A 804 3.69 14.47 0.18
N TRP A 805 3.30 13.21 -0.03
CA TRP A 805 3.42 12.18 1.01
C TRP A 805 4.87 11.83 1.34
N ARG A 806 5.74 11.70 0.33
CA ARG A 806 7.17 11.46 0.57
C ARG A 806 7.84 12.61 1.32
N PHE A 807 7.47 13.84 0.99
CA PHE A 807 7.93 15.02 1.71
C PHE A 807 7.49 14.97 3.18
N ILE A 808 6.22 14.62 3.45
CA ILE A 808 5.71 14.45 4.82
C ILE A 808 6.51 13.38 5.57
N GLU A 809 6.69 12.18 5.01
CA GLU A 809 7.44 11.10 5.66
C GLU A 809 8.90 11.48 5.93
N ALA A 810 9.56 12.13 4.95
CA ALA A 810 10.95 12.57 5.10
C ALA A 810 11.08 13.67 6.17
N LEU A 811 10.20 14.67 6.15
CA LEU A 811 10.26 15.77 7.11
C LEU A 811 9.89 15.31 8.53
N GLU A 812 8.91 14.41 8.66
CA GLU A 812 8.54 13.81 9.94
C GLU A 812 9.74 13.13 10.62
N GLU A 813 10.62 12.47 9.87
CA GLU A 813 11.81 11.82 10.42
C GLU A 813 12.97 12.81 10.66
N ARG A 814 13.25 13.68 9.69
CA ARG A 814 14.44 14.54 9.69
C ARG A 814 14.28 15.79 10.56
N ALA A 815 13.08 16.33 10.69
CA ALA A 815 12.82 17.56 11.44
C ALA A 815 12.45 17.35 12.91
N LYS A 816 12.44 16.12 13.45
CA LYS A 816 12.02 15.84 14.85
C LYS A 816 12.70 16.70 15.91
N HIS A 817 13.94 17.12 15.66
CA HIS A 817 14.69 17.99 16.57
C HIS A 817 14.08 19.39 16.72
N HIS A 818 13.30 19.86 15.74
CA HIS A 818 12.55 21.12 15.82
C HIS A 818 11.31 21.01 16.73
N LEU A 819 10.85 19.82 17.09
CA LEU A 819 9.72 19.63 18.02
C LEU A 819 10.15 18.75 19.21
N LYS A 820 10.80 19.39 20.18
CA LYS A 820 11.30 18.76 21.39
C LYS A 820 11.08 19.70 22.59
N TRP A 821 10.85 19.09 23.75
CA TRP A 821 10.83 19.82 25.02
C TRP A 821 12.17 20.54 25.26
N PRO A 822 12.15 21.80 25.72
CA PRO A 822 13.36 22.61 25.91
C PRO A 822 14.31 21.99 26.94
N ASP A 823 15.59 22.32 26.80
CA ASP A 823 16.61 22.00 27.79
C ASP A 823 16.57 22.99 28.97
N LEU A 824 17.42 22.78 29.97
CA LEU A 824 17.43 23.59 31.19
C LEU A 824 17.78 25.07 30.93
N ASN A 825 18.59 25.37 29.91
CA ASN A 825 18.93 26.76 29.62
C ASN A 825 17.76 27.47 28.93
N ARG A 826 17.16 26.83 27.92
CA ARG A 826 16.03 27.38 27.20
C ARG A 826 14.77 27.49 28.07
N ILE A 827 14.54 26.57 29.01
CA ILE A 827 13.39 26.69 29.90
C ILE A 827 13.53 27.88 30.86
N GLU A 828 14.75 28.20 31.33
CA GLU A 828 14.98 29.40 32.15
C GLU A 828 14.76 30.69 31.37
N GLU A 829 15.17 30.73 30.10
CA GLU A 829 14.85 31.84 29.19
C GLU A 829 13.33 32.02 29.04
N ILE A 830 12.61 30.94 28.75
CA ILE A 830 11.14 30.96 28.63
C ILE A 830 10.51 31.51 29.92
N LYS A 831 10.95 31.04 31.08
CA LYS A 831 10.42 31.52 32.38
C LYS A 831 10.67 33.01 32.58
N SER A 832 11.86 33.50 32.23
CA SER A 832 12.22 34.91 32.33
C SER A 832 11.33 35.78 31.42
N GLU A 833 11.10 35.34 30.19
CA GLU A 833 10.28 36.07 29.21
C GLU A 833 8.79 36.08 29.58
N PHE A 834 8.25 34.99 30.12
CA PHE A 834 6.87 34.96 30.63
C PHE A 834 6.70 35.86 31.85
N GLU A 835 7.72 35.96 32.71
CA GLU A 835 7.72 36.89 33.84
C GLU A 835 7.83 38.35 33.37
N ALA A 836 8.68 38.65 32.39
CA ALA A 836 8.81 40.00 31.85
C ALA A 836 7.55 40.45 31.09
N SER A 837 7.00 39.59 30.24
CA SER A 837 5.88 39.93 29.34
C SER A 837 4.52 39.90 30.03
N PHE A 838 4.33 38.98 30.98
CA PHE A 838 3.03 38.77 31.63
C PHE A 838 3.08 38.87 33.15
N GLY A 839 4.24 39.05 33.78
CA GLY A 839 4.37 39.03 35.25
C GLY A 839 4.12 37.65 35.89
N LEU A 840 4.25 36.56 35.12
CA LEU A 840 4.00 35.19 35.58
C LEU A 840 5.32 34.48 35.91
N PRO A 841 5.75 34.43 37.19
CA PRO A 841 7.02 33.82 37.55
C PRO A 841 6.97 32.30 37.37
N ASN A 842 8.10 31.71 36.96
CA ASN A 842 8.28 30.25 36.78
C ASN A 842 7.30 29.57 35.80
N CYS A 843 6.63 30.35 34.93
CA CYS A 843 5.75 29.85 33.89
C CYS A 843 6.57 29.30 32.71
N CYS A 844 6.27 28.08 32.29
CA CYS A 844 7.05 27.32 31.31
C CYS A 844 6.42 27.28 29.90
N GLY A 845 5.28 27.96 29.71
CA GLY A 845 4.56 27.97 28.44
C GLY A 845 3.03 28.01 28.59
N ALA A 846 2.34 28.04 27.46
CA ALA A 846 0.89 28.00 27.37
C ALA A 846 0.43 26.72 26.65
N ILE A 847 -0.68 26.13 27.10
CA ILE A 847 -1.29 24.93 26.49
C ILE A 847 -2.70 25.23 26.01
N ASP A 848 -3.02 24.81 24.79
CA ASP A 848 -4.39 24.87 24.27
C ASP A 848 -4.69 23.73 23.27
N GLY A 849 -5.96 23.59 22.91
CA GLY A 849 -6.47 22.62 21.94
C GLY A 849 -7.15 23.27 20.73
N THR A 850 -7.24 22.52 19.63
CA THR A 850 -8.02 22.92 18.47
C THR A 850 -8.59 21.74 17.68
N HIS A 851 -9.70 21.99 16.97
CA HIS A 851 -10.32 21.03 16.05
C HIS A 851 -9.78 21.17 14.62
N ILE A 852 -9.42 20.04 14.02
CA ILE A 852 -9.02 19.91 12.61
C ILE A 852 -10.12 19.14 11.86
N ILE A 853 -10.87 19.83 11.00
CA ILE A 853 -12.02 19.28 10.27
C ILE A 853 -11.57 18.25 9.23
N MET A 854 -12.27 17.12 9.12
CA MET A 854 -11.97 16.04 8.17
C MET A 854 -13.22 15.48 7.47
N THR A 855 -13.03 14.76 6.37
CA THR A 855 -14.09 13.90 5.77
C THR A 855 -13.80 12.44 6.06
N LEU A 856 -14.75 11.75 6.70
CA LEU A 856 -14.67 10.30 6.88
C LEU A 856 -15.16 9.55 5.64
N PRO A 857 -14.58 8.37 5.31
CA PRO A 857 -15.17 7.47 4.34
C PRO A 857 -16.57 7.05 4.79
N THR A 858 -17.52 7.00 3.86
CA THR A 858 -18.94 6.59 4.05
C THR A 858 -19.16 5.21 4.69
N VAL A 859 -18.10 4.45 4.97
CA VAL A 859 -18.13 3.06 5.45
C VAL A 859 -17.88 2.96 6.97
N GLN A 860 -17.51 4.05 7.66
CA GLN A 860 -17.31 4.07 9.11
C GLN A 860 -17.96 5.29 9.77
N THR A 861 -19.27 5.19 10.03
CA THR A 861 -19.99 6.13 10.90
C THR A 861 -19.77 5.71 12.36
N SER A 862 -18.77 6.29 13.01
CA SER A 862 -18.60 6.19 14.46
C SER A 862 -18.86 7.57 15.03
N ASP A 863 -19.88 7.69 15.87
CA ASP A 863 -20.35 8.97 16.43
C ASP A 863 -19.24 9.72 17.19
N ASP A 864 -18.25 9.00 17.72
CA ASP A 864 -17.10 9.56 18.46
C ASP A 864 -16.28 10.63 17.72
N TRP A 865 -16.30 10.62 16.37
CA TRP A 865 -15.54 11.60 15.57
C TRP A 865 -16.35 12.86 15.25
N CYS A 866 -17.64 12.84 15.55
CA CYS A 866 -18.52 13.98 15.44
C CYS A 866 -18.28 14.87 16.65
N ASP A 867 -17.91 16.12 16.39
CA ASP A 867 -17.71 17.12 17.42
C ASP A 867 -19.03 17.79 17.81
N PRO A 868 -19.03 18.69 18.82
CA PRO A 868 -20.27 19.32 19.30
C PRO A 868 -21.02 20.15 18.25
N GLU A 869 -20.36 20.55 17.16
CA GLU A 869 -20.94 21.32 16.04
C GLU A 869 -21.40 20.41 14.88
N GLU A 870 -21.54 19.11 15.15
CA GLU A 870 -21.89 18.07 14.17
C GLU A 870 -20.88 17.91 13.01
N ASN A 871 -19.66 18.44 13.15
CA ASN A 871 -18.60 18.28 12.18
C ASN A 871 -17.74 17.05 12.51
N TYR A 872 -17.20 16.38 11.48
CA TYR A 872 -16.18 15.36 11.72
C TYR A 872 -14.81 16.02 11.92
N SER A 873 -14.20 15.87 13.09
CA SER A 873 -12.92 16.50 13.39
C SER A 873 -11.96 15.63 14.22
N MET A 874 -10.69 16.02 14.18
CA MET A 874 -9.60 15.47 15.01
C MET A 874 -9.10 16.56 15.94
N LEU A 875 -8.84 16.22 17.20
CA LEU A 875 -8.24 17.16 18.14
C LEU A 875 -6.72 17.24 17.95
N LEU A 876 -6.20 18.46 18.04
CA LEU A 876 -4.79 18.79 18.19
C LEU A 876 -4.63 19.60 19.47
N GLN A 877 -3.86 19.08 20.43
CA GLN A 877 -3.39 19.80 21.61
C GLN A 877 -1.92 20.18 21.41
N GLY A 878 -1.53 21.36 21.87
CA GLY A 878 -0.18 21.88 21.70
C GLY A 878 0.22 22.76 22.87
N ILE A 879 1.50 22.64 23.25
CA ILE A 879 2.14 23.49 24.25
C ILE A 879 3.10 24.41 23.50
N VAL A 880 3.06 25.71 23.77
CA VAL A 880 3.90 26.71 23.12
C VAL A 880 4.69 27.57 24.11
N ASP A 881 5.80 28.12 23.65
CA ASP A 881 6.58 29.13 24.38
C ASP A 881 6.19 30.58 24.02
N HIS A 882 6.99 31.54 24.47
CA HIS A 882 6.79 32.98 24.27
C HIS A 882 6.94 33.39 22.80
N GLU A 883 7.66 32.62 21.98
CA GLU A 883 7.83 32.83 20.54
C GLU A 883 6.74 32.13 19.71
N MET A 884 5.70 31.59 20.36
CA MET A 884 4.65 30.78 19.71
C MET A 884 5.20 29.50 19.07
N ARG A 885 6.35 29.00 19.55
CA ARG A 885 6.98 27.77 19.08
C ARG A 885 6.38 26.57 19.81
N PHE A 886 5.99 25.52 19.08
CA PHE A 886 5.46 24.31 19.70
C PHE A 886 6.55 23.52 20.43
N LEU A 887 6.35 23.22 21.70
CA LEU A 887 7.25 22.44 22.55
C LEU A 887 6.86 20.96 22.61
N ASP A 888 5.55 20.69 22.56
CA ASP A 888 4.94 19.36 22.59
C ASP A 888 3.57 19.43 21.91
N ILE A 889 3.19 18.37 21.18
CA ILE A 889 1.86 18.27 20.58
C ILE A 889 1.28 16.87 20.75
N VAL A 890 -0.04 16.78 20.74
CA VAL A 890 -0.79 15.53 20.79
C VAL A 890 -1.93 15.63 19.78
N THR A 891 -2.01 14.66 18.87
CA THR A 891 -3.09 14.57 17.87
C THR A 891 -3.45 13.11 17.59
N GLY A 892 -4.39 12.86 16.69
CA GLY A 892 -4.88 11.52 16.37
C GLY A 892 -6.12 11.06 17.14
N TRP A 893 -6.72 11.96 17.94
CA TRP A 893 -7.87 11.64 18.78
C TRP A 893 -9.19 12.20 18.23
N PRO A 894 -10.34 11.53 18.47
CA PRO A 894 -11.64 11.96 17.94
C PRO A 894 -12.11 13.32 18.45
N GLY A 895 -12.75 14.10 17.58
CA GLY A 895 -13.32 15.42 17.89
C GLY A 895 -14.42 15.41 18.94
N GLY A 896 -15.16 14.31 19.14
CA GLY A 896 -16.16 14.20 20.19
C GLY A 896 -15.59 14.08 21.62
N MET A 897 -14.26 14.04 21.77
CA MET A 897 -13.59 13.91 23.06
C MET A 897 -13.36 15.29 23.72
N THR A 898 -13.37 15.37 25.06
CA THR A 898 -13.02 16.62 25.75
C THR A 898 -11.51 16.85 25.81
N VAL A 899 -11.06 18.11 25.78
CA VAL A 899 -9.65 18.49 25.93
C VAL A 899 -9.04 17.96 27.24
N SER A 900 -9.82 17.91 28.33
CA SER A 900 -9.39 17.31 29.60
C SER A 900 -9.08 15.81 29.52
N ARG A 901 -9.84 15.04 28.72
CA ARG A 901 -9.58 13.62 28.46
C ARG A 901 -8.37 13.45 27.54
N LEU A 902 -8.22 14.33 26.55
CA LEU A 902 -7.07 14.37 25.65
C LEU A 902 -5.77 14.57 26.43
N LEU A 903 -5.74 15.52 27.37
CA LEU A 903 -4.60 15.76 28.24
C LEU A 903 -4.20 14.49 28.99
N LYS A 904 -5.14 13.77 29.62
CA LYS A 904 -4.84 12.51 30.34
C LYS A 904 -4.29 11.39 29.45
N CYS A 905 -4.63 11.41 28.16
CA CYS A 905 -4.11 10.45 27.18
C CYS A 905 -2.72 10.83 26.64
N SER A 906 -2.30 12.08 26.83
CA SER A 906 -1.01 12.59 26.32
C SER A 906 0.19 11.94 26.99
N GLY A 907 1.28 11.80 26.21
CA GLY A 907 2.59 11.45 26.76
C GLY A 907 3.09 12.51 27.74
N PHE A 908 2.81 13.78 27.46
CA PHE A 908 3.16 14.91 28.33
C PHE A 908 2.62 14.77 29.75
N TYR A 909 1.31 14.51 29.90
CA TYR A 909 0.67 14.31 31.20
C TYR A 909 1.35 13.19 31.99
N LYS A 910 1.64 12.05 31.34
CA LYS A 910 2.35 10.92 31.99
C LYS A 910 3.75 11.29 32.46
N LEU A 911 4.46 12.15 31.73
CA LEU A 911 5.80 12.63 32.10
C LEU A 911 5.74 13.61 33.27
N CYS A 912 4.73 14.48 33.34
CA CYS A 912 4.50 15.37 34.48
C CYS A 912 4.11 14.59 35.74
N GLU A 913 3.17 13.65 35.65
CA GLU A 913 2.79 12.78 36.77
C GLU A 913 3.94 11.89 37.24
N GLY A 914 4.84 11.52 36.33
CA GLY A 914 6.07 10.79 36.63
C GLY A 914 7.22 11.66 37.17
N GLY A 915 7.03 12.98 37.31
CA GLY A 915 8.03 13.92 37.81
C GLY A 915 9.21 14.19 36.86
N GLN A 916 9.08 13.84 35.58
CA GLN A 916 10.12 14.00 34.56
C GLN A 916 10.05 15.34 33.81
N ARG A 917 8.89 16.01 33.81
CA ARG A 917 8.67 17.35 33.24
C ARG A 917 7.95 18.23 34.26
N LEU A 918 8.23 19.54 34.23
CA LEU A 918 7.66 20.53 35.15
C LEU A 918 7.91 20.20 36.65
N ASN A 919 9.10 19.67 36.94
CA ASN A 919 9.52 19.28 38.29
C ASN A 919 10.88 19.90 38.66
N GLY A 920 11.25 21.01 38.02
CA GLY A 920 12.44 21.79 38.35
C GLY A 920 12.33 22.54 39.68
N ASN A 921 13.38 23.31 40.00
CA ASN A 921 13.49 23.98 41.29
C ASN A 921 12.35 24.97 41.53
N ALA A 922 11.77 24.93 42.73
CA ALA A 922 10.79 25.91 43.15
C ALA A 922 11.46 27.28 43.35
N ARG A 923 10.82 28.33 42.85
CA ARG A 923 11.29 29.71 43.03
C ARG A 923 10.65 30.30 44.29
N SER A 924 11.50 30.70 45.23
CA SER A 924 11.06 31.36 46.47
C SER A 924 10.85 32.85 46.22
N LEU A 925 9.62 33.32 46.44
CA LEU A 925 9.27 34.73 46.29
C LEU A 925 9.33 35.48 47.63
N SER A 926 9.34 36.82 47.56
CA SER A 926 9.35 37.71 48.73
C SER A 926 8.14 37.43 49.64
N GLY A 927 8.43 36.82 50.80
CA GLY A 927 7.45 36.40 51.81
C GLY A 927 7.25 34.90 52.00
N GLY A 928 8.20 34.06 51.57
CA GLY A 928 8.27 32.64 51.92
C GLY A 928 7.33 31.72 51.11
N VAL A 929 6.81 32.21 49.98
CA VAL A 929 5.93 31.46 49.10
C VAL A 929 6.75 30.83 47.97
N GLU A 930 6.66 29.51 47.81
CA GLU A 930 7.33 28.77 46.75
C GLU A 930 6.41 28.55 45.55
N ILE A 931 6.91 28.88 44.34
CA ILE A 931 6.22 28.64 43.08
C ILE A 931 7.01 27.62 42.25
N ARG A 932 6.39 26.48 41.95
CA ARG A 932 6.96 25.44 41.08
C ARG A 932 6.75 25.78 39.61
N GLU A 933 7.32 24.99 38.71
CA GLU A 933 7.12 25.12 37.27
C GLU A 933 5.66 24.78 36.90
N TYR A 934 5.05 25.58 36.03
CA TYR A 934 3.69 25.34 35.55
C TYR A 934 3.46 25.84 34.13
N LEU A 935 2.33 25.42 33.53
CA LEU A 935 1.79 25.95 32.29
C LEU A 935 0.47 26.69 32.55
N VAL A 936 0.14 27.64 31.69
CA VAL A 936 -1.19 28.27 31.65
C VAL A 936 -2.09 27.55 30.65
N GLY A 937 -3.32 27.20 31.04
CA GLY A 937 -4.30 26.54 30.17
C GLY A 937 -5.71 27.09 30.34
N GLY A 938 -6.56 26.89 29.32
CA GLY A 938 -7.96 27.37 29.30
C GLY A 938 -8.89 26.68 30.28
N VAL A 939 -10.16 27.11 30.31
CA VAL A 939 -11.17 26.56 31.25
C VAL A 939 -11.53 25.10 30.99
N GLY A 940 -11.24 24.60 29.78
CA GLY A 940 -11.43 23.19 29.41
C GLY A 940 -10.44 22.22 30.08
N TYR A 941 -9.39 22.72 30.72
CA TYR A 941 -8.37 21.89 31.39
C TYR A 941 -8.64 21.72 32.89
N PRO A 942 -8.20 20.60 33.51
CA PRO A 942 -8.22 20.47 34.97
C PRO A 942 -7.20 21.42 35.62
N LEU A 943 -7.52 21.93 36.82
CA LEU A 943 -6.54 22.65 37.65
C LEU A 943 -5.63 21.63 38.33
N LEU A 944 -4.33 21.65 38.04
CA LEU A 944 -3.31 20.73 38.55
C LEU A 944 -2.13 21.49 39.16
N PRO A 945 -1.22 20.83 39.91
CA PRO A 945 -0.05 21.47 40.52
C PRO A 945 0.95 22.06 39.53
N TRP A 946 0.84 21.70 38.25
CA TRP A 946 1.71 22.11 37.15
C TRP A 946 0.92 22.69 35.96
N LEU A 947 -0.41 22.83 36.09
CA LEU A 947 -1.30 23.39 35.05
C LEU A 947 -2.34 24.32 35.69
N ILE A 948 -2.19 25.61 35.43
CA ILE A 948 -3.00 26.67 36.04
C ILE A 948 -4.07 27.17 35.06
N THR A 949 -5.32 27.12 35.52
CA THR A 949 -6.51 27.56 34.80
C THR A 949 -7.13 28.79 35.46
N PRO A 950 -7.91 29.62 34.73
CA PRO A 950 -8.43 30.87 35.28
C PRO A 950 -9.52 30.61 36.33
N PHE A 951 -9.87 31.64 37.10
CA PHE A 951 -10.99 31.57 38.03
C PHE A 951 -12.34 31.64 37.30
N GLU A 952 -13.35 30.96 37.82
CA GLU A 952 -14.72 31.06 37.31
C GLU A 952 -15.24 32.50 37.41
N SER A 953 -15.95 32.98 36.38
CA SER A 953 -16.39 34.38 36.22
C SER A 953 -17.21 34.97 37.37
N ASN A 954 -17.68 34.15 38.31
CA ASN A 954 -18.46 34.58 39.48
C ASN A 954 -17.60 34.93 40.72
N ALA A 955 -16.27 34.83 40.65
CA ALA A 955 -15.36 35.12 41.76
C ALA A 955 -15.01 36.62 41.84
N GLY A 956 -15.96 37.44 42.30
CA GLY A 956 -15.99 38.91 42.18
C GLY A 956 -15.01 39.75 43.00
N THR A 957 -13.68 39.60 42.84
CA THR A 957 -12.70 40.60 43.29
C THR A 957 -11.90 41.21 42.13
N ALA A 958 -11.55 42.50 42.24
CA ALA A 958 -10.78 43.21 41.21
C ALA A 958 -9.41 42.56 40.93
N SER A 959 -8.78 41.96 41.95
CA SER A 959 -7.54 41.20 41.82
C SER A 959 -7.71 39.94 40.97
N ILE A 960 -8.80 39.19 41.15
CA ILE A 960 -9.10 37.97 40.37
C ILE A 960 -9.36 38.33 38.91
N SER A 961 -10.12 39.40 38.65
CA SER A 961 -10.36 39.87 37.28
C SER A 961 -9.07 40.30 36.59
N SER A 962 -8.16 40.98 37.31
CA SER A 962 -6.85 41.37 36.78
C SER A 962 -5.95 40.16 36.52
N PHE A 963 -5.96 39.15 37.39
CA PHE A 963 -5.21 37.91 37.20
C PHE A 963 -5.73 37.12 36.00
N ASN A 964 -7.05 36.95 35.88
CA ASN A 964 -7.66 36.26 34.73
C ASN A 964 -7.33 36.96 33.41
N ALA A 965 -7.28 38.30 33.38
CA ALA A 965 -6.89 39.05 32.18
C ALA A 965 -5.42 38.77 31.79
N THR A 966 -4.50 38.74 32.75
CA THR A 966 -3.09 38.37 32.52
C THR A 966 -2.94 36.90 32.09
N HIS A 967 -3.64 36.00 32.77
CA HIS A 967 -3.64 34.57 32.46
C HIS A 967 -4.14 34.33 31.02
N GLU A 968 -5.23 34.98 30.63
CA GLU A 968 -5.77 34.90 29.27
C GLU A 968 -4.81 35.51 28.25
N ALA A 969 -4.13 36.61 28.58
CA ALA A 969 -3.11 37.18 27.71
C ALA A 969 -1.95 36.19 27.46
N ALA A 970 -1.50 35.46 28.49
CA ALA A 970 -0.49 34.42 28.34
C ALA A 970 -1.03 33.20 27.56
N ARG A 971 -2.25 32.73 27.85
CA ARG A 971 -2.91 31.64 27.11
C ARG A 971 -3.09 31.98 25.64
N SER A 972 -3.35 33.26 25.33
CA SER A 972 -3.58 33.73 23.96
C SER A 972 -2.39 33.46 23.02
N LEU A 973 -1.18 33.24 23.55
CA LEU A 973 -0.04 32.78 22.76
C LEU A 973 -0.31 31.43 22.07
N ALA A 974 -0.89 30.47 22.78
CA ALA A 974 -1.26 29.16 22.22
C ALA A 974 -2.38 29.31 21.18
N VAL A 975 -3.40 30.12 21.48
CA VAL A 975 -4.50 30.44 20.54
C VAL A 975 -3.96 31.08 19.25
N ARG A 976 -3.06 32.05 19.39
CA ARG A 976 -2.40 32.74 18.27
C ARG A 976 -1.53 31.78 17.47
N ALA A 977 -0.77 30.90 18.13
CA ALA A 977 0.03 29.87 17.46
C ALA A 977 -0.83 28.94 16.61
N PHE A 978 -1.98 28.47 17.11
CA PHE A 978 -2.92 27.66 16.32
C PHE A 978 -3.56 28.43 15.17
N SER A 979 -3.91 29.69 15.39
CA SER A 979 -4.44 30.57 14.34
C SER A 979 -3.42 30.78 13.23
N GLN A 980 -2.16 31.05 13.58
CA GLN A 980 -1.04 31.14 12.63
C GLN A 980 -0.81 29.81 11.90
N LEU A 981 -0.84 28.67 12.62
CA LEU A 981 -0.67 27.34 12.03
C LEU A 981 -1.74 27.05 10.96
N LYS A 982 -3.03 27.24 11.29
CA LYS A 982 -4.16 27.03 10.37
C LYS A 982 -4.19 28.04 9.23
N GLY A 983 -3.77 29.29 9.48
CA GLY A 983 -3.69 30.36 8.48
C GLY A 983 -2.57 30.13 7.46
N THR A 984 -1.40 29.70 7.94
CA THR A 984 -0.21 29.40 7.13
C THR A 984 -0.40 28.14 6.31
N TRP A 985 -0.88 27.07 6.95
CA TRP A 985 -1.08 25.75 6.34
C TRP A 985 -2.57 25.47 6.14
N ARG A 986 -3.16 26.07 5.09
CA ARG A 986 -4.61 25.96 4.82
C ARG A 986 -5.11 24.55 4.56
N ILE A 987 -4.23 23.58 4.38
CA ILE A 987 -4.61 22.16 4.36
C ILE A 987 -5.30 21.72 5.67
N LEU A 988 -5.03 22.40 6.78
CA LEU A 988 -5.62 22.12 8.09
C LEU A 988 -6.99 22.78 8.31
N SER A 989 -7.33 23.80 7.52
CA SER A 989 -8.61 24.53 7.64
C SER A 989 -9.63 24.16 6.57
N LYS A 990 -9.18 23.71 5.40
CA LYS A 990 -10.07 23.21 4.35
C LYS A 990 -10.47 21.77 4.61
N VAL A 991 -11.73 21.45 4.29
CA VAL A 991 -12.29 20.10 4.33
C VAL A 991 -11.37 19.15 3.57
N MET A 992 -10.58 18.38 4.31
CA MET A 992 -9.57 17.53 3.70
C MET A 992 -10.24 16.44 2.88
N TRP A 993 -9.78 16.28 1.64
CA TRP A 993 -10.20 15.20 0.76
C TRP A 993 -9.63 13.85 1.23
N ARG A 994 -10.51 13.01 1.80
CA ARG A 994 -10.28 11.61 2.23
C ARG A 994 -8.90 11.27 2.84
N PRO A 995 -8.32 12.04 3.79
CA PRO A 995 -7.20 11.51 4.55
C PRO A 995 -7.72 10.34 5.38
N ASP A 996 -7.09 9.19 5.19
CA ASP A 996 -7.20 8.07 6.13
C ASP A 996 -6.96 8.60 7.56
N LYS A 997 -7.74 8.13 8.56
CA LYS A 997 -7.53 8.41 9.99
C LYS A 997 -6.06 8.21 10.41
N ARG A 998 -5.33 7.37 9.68
CA ARG A 998 -3.92 7.07 9.90
C ARG A 998 -2.94 8.12 9.34
N LYS A 999 -3.34 8.89 8.31
CA LYS A 999 -2.44 9.83 7.60
C LYS A 999 -2.54 11.26 8.12
N LEU A 1000 -3.73 11.66 8.59
CA LEU A 1000 -3.96 13.01 9.11
C LEU A 1000 -2.99 13.40 10.26
N PRO A 1001 -2.73 12.53 11.26
CA PRO A 1001 -1.79 12.87 12.33
C PRO A 1001 -0.39 13.28 11.83
N SER A 1002 0.13 12.60 10.80
CA SER A 1002 1.43 12.94 10.19
C SER A 1002 1.39 14.29 9.47
N ILE A 1003 0.29 14.63 8.79
CA ILE A 1003 0.12 15.95 8.15
C ILE A 1003 0.15 17.06 9.20
N ILE A 1004 -0.63 16.90 10.27
CA ILE A 1004 -0.69 17.86 11.38
C ILE A 1004 0.69 18.04 12.00
N LEU A 1005 1.38 16.94 12.31
CA LEU A 1005 2.73 16.96 12.86
C LEU A 1005 3.72 17.70 11.95
N VAL A 1006 3.68 17.43 10.64
CA VAL A 1006 4.55 18.11 9.67
C VAL A 1006 4.25 19.60 9.55
N CYS A 1007 2.98 20.02 9.61
CA CYS A 1007 2.64 21.44 9.67
C CYS A 1007 3.19 22.11 10.94
N CYS A 1008 3.11 21.45 12.11
CA CYS A 1008 3.71 21.95 13.35
C CYS A 1008 5.25 22.03 13.26
N LEU A 1009 5.89 21.03 12.63
CA LEU A 1009 7.34 21.03 12.39
C LEU A 1009 7.76 22.19 11.47
N LEU A 1010 7.02 22.43 10.39
CA LEU A 1010 7.27 23.55 9.49
C LEU A 1010 7.06 24.89 10.17
N HIS A 1011 6.03 25.01 11.02
CA HIS A 1011 5.82 26.21 11.85
C HIS A 1011 7.03 26.49 12.74
N ASN A 1012 7.55 25.48 13.44
CA ASN A 1012 8.75 25.66 14.26
C ASN A 1012 10.01 25.99 13.42
N ILE A 1013 10.17 25.39 12.24
CA ILE A 1013 11.29 25.72 11.33
C ILE A 1013 11.24 27.19 10.92
N ILE A 1014 10.04 27.74 10.68
CA ILE A 1014 9.85 29.15 10.33
C ILE A 1014 10.26 30.05 11.49
N VAL A 1015 9.80 29.74 12.71
CA VAL A 1015 10.19 30.46 13.93
C VAL A 1015 11.70 30.38 14.15
N ASP A 1016 12.29 29.19 14.09
CA ASP A 1016 13.73 28.95 14.30
C ASP A 1016 14.60 29.67 13.22
N SER A 1017 14.04 29.93 12.03
CA SER A 1017 14.72 30.63 10.94
C SER A 1017 14.58 32.15 10.99
N GLY A 1018 13.73 32.69 11.89
CA GLY A 1018 13.43 34.11 11.99
C GLY A 1018 12.57 34.65 10.84
N ASP A 1019 11.84 33.78 10.14
CA ASP A 1019 10.94 34.17 9.05
C ASP A 1019 9.61 34.71 9.63
N ILE A 1020 9.11 35.81 9.06
CA ILE A 1020 7.83 36.41 9.48
C ILE A 1020 6.68 35.69 8.76
N LEU A 1021 5.76 35.15 9.55
CA LEU A 1021 4.50 34.56 9.06
C LEU A 1021 3.50 35.68 8.76
N ASP A 1022 3.32 36.02 7.49
CA ASP A 1022 2.19 36.86 7.06
C ASP A 1022 0.96 35.99 6.79
N PRO A 1023 -0.10 36.05 7.62
CA PRO A 1023 -1.34 35.38 7.31
C PRO A 1023 -2.08 36.14 6.21
N ASP A 1024 -2.22 35.54 5.02
CA ASP A 1024 -3.05 36.10 3.92
C ASP A 1024 -4.48 36.47 4.34
N VAL A 1025 -4.97 35.91 5.46
CA VAL A 1025 -6.27 36.24 6.07
C VAL A 1025 -6.09 36.16 7.58
N ALA A 1026 -6.24 37.28 8.29
CA ALA A 1026 -6.45 37.25 9.73
C ALA A 1026 -7.77 36.49 10.00
N LEU A 1027 -7.70 35.32 10.63
CA LEU A 1027 -8.88 34.69 11.21
C LEU A 1027 -9.29 35.58 12.39
N SER A 1028 -10.23 36.50 12.17
CA SER A 1028 -10.78 37.35 13.22
C SER A 1028 -11.67 36.50 14.13
N GLY A 1029 -11.27 36.30 15.39
CA GLY A 1029 -12.02 35.50 16.37
C GLY A 1029 -11.31 34.19 16.75
N HIS A 1030 -11.89 33.45 17.70
CA HIS A 1030 -11.38 32.14 18.12
C HIS A 1030 -11.15 31.25 16.88
N HIS A 1031 -10.00 30.58 16.81
CA HIS A 1031 -9.61 29.67 15.72
C HIS A 1031 -10.54 28.45 15.53
N ASP A 1032 -11.57 28.36 16.37
CA ASP A 1032 -12.65 27.38 16.41
C ASP A 1032 -14.00 28.11 16.61
N SER A 1033 -14.34 29.05 15.71
CA SER A 1033 -15.61 29.80 15.75
C SER A 1033 -16.79 28.84 15.63
N GLY A 1034 -17.54 28.64 16.72
CA GLY A 1034 -18.63 27.67 16.85
C GLY A 1034 -18.45 26.78 18.08
N TYR A 1035 -17.22 26.44 18.44
CA TYR A 1035 -16.94 25.53 19.55
C TYR A 1035 -16.94 26.26 20.90
N GLY A 1036 -17.86 25.89 21.80
CA GLY A 1036 -17.85 26.37 23.18
C GLY A 1036 -16.85 25.62 24.07
N GLU A 1037 -16.03 26.33 24.85
CA GLU A 1037 -15.14 25.69 25.83
C GLU A 1037 -15.96 25.07 26.99
N GLN A 1038 -16.03 23.74 27.03
CA GLN A 1038 -16.70 23.03 28.12
C GLN A 1038 -15.85 23.09 29.40
N CYS A 1039 -16.33 23.80 30.42
CA CYS A 1039 -15.58 24.01 31.67
C CYS A 1039 -15.29 22.70 32.42
N CYS A 1040 -14.02 22.45 32.74
CA CYS A 1040 -13.58 21.29 33.50
C CYS A 1040 -13.70 21.55 35.01
N LYS A 1041 -14.55 20.77 35.69
CA LYS A 1041 -14.77 20.91 37.15
C LYS A 1041 -13.69 20.26 38.02
N GLN A 1042 -12.67 19.64 37.44
CA GLN A 1042 -11.63 18.92 38.20
C GLN A 1042 -10.61 19.92 38.76
N VAL A 1043 -10.47 19.94 40.10
CA VAL A 1043 -9.58 20.84 40.83
C VAL A 1043 -8.71 20.07 41.81
N ASP A 1044 -7.40 20.13 41.63
CA ASP A 1044 -6.42 19.58 42.59
C ASP A 1044 -6.15 20.58 43.74
N PRO A 1045 -6.15 20.14 45.02
CA PRO A 1045 -5.87 21.01 46.16
C PRO A 1045 -4.52 21.72 46.12
N LEU A 1046 -3.47 21.06 45.61
CA LEU A 1046 -2.14 21.64 45.46
C LEU A 1046 -2.12 22.65 44.31
N GLY A 1047 -2.84 22.37 43.22
CA GLY A 1047 -3.04 23.33 42.12
C GLY A 1047 -3.79 24.59 42.57
N ARG A 1048 -4.83 24.45 43.40
CA ARG A 1048 -5.54 25.59 44.01
C ARG A 1048 -4.58 26.44 44.86
N THR A 1049 -3.80 25.79 45.71
CA THR A 1049 -2.80 26.47 46.56
C THR A 1049 -1.78 27.24 45.72
N MET A 1050 -1.28 26.64 44.63
CA MET A 1050 -0.35 27.31 43.70
C MET A 1050 -0.98 28.53 43.04
N ARG A 1051 -2.22 28.43 42.57
CA ARG A 1051 -2.95 29.54 41.95
C ARG A 1051 -3.22 30.69 42.92
N ASP A 1052 -3.58 30.38 44.17
CA ASP A 1052 -3.79 31.38 45.21
C ASP A 1052 -2.48 32.08 45.61
N ASN A 1053 -1.36 31.35 45.60
CA ASN A 1053 -0.01 31.89 45.81
C ASN A 1053 0.41 32.86 44.69
N LEU A 1054 0.09 32.56 43.44
CA LEU A 1054 0.32 33.44 42.28
C LEU A 1054 -0.44 34.77 42.44
N ILE A 1055 -1.71 34.74 42.86
CA ILE A 1055 -2.49 35.96 43.13
C ILE A 1055 -1.87 36.78 44.25
N LYS A 1056 -1.48 36.16 45.37
CA LYS A 1056 -0.85 36.87 46.49
C LYS A 1056 0.45 37.57 46.07
N HIS A 1057 1.23 36.95 45.18
CA HIS A 1057 2.41 37.56 44.61
C HIS A 1057 2.06 38.76 43.72
N TRP A 1058 1.07 38.59 42.85
CA TRP A 1058 0.57 39.64 41.96
C TRP A 1058 0.07 40.88 42.71
N GLU A 1059 -0.68 40.68 43.80
CA GLU A 1059 -1.17 41.77 44.65
C GLU A 1059 -0.04 42.56 45.33
N ARG A 1060 1.05 41.89 45.71
CA ARG A 1060 2.23 42.54 46.30
C ARG A 1060 3.04 43.33 45.27
N GLY A 1061 3.16 42.84 44.04
CA GLY A 1061 3.86 43.54 42.95
C GLY A 1061 3.23 44.90 42.59
N LYS A 1062 1.91 45.05 42.72
CA LYS A 1062 1.21 46.33 42.54
C LYS A 1062 1.47 47.35 43.66
N GLN A 1063 1.85 46.92 44.86
CA GLN A 1063 2.13 47.82 45.99
C GLN A 1063 3.55 48.41 45.97
N THR A 1064 4.49 47.80 45.23
CA THR A 1064 5.91 48.19 45.24
C THR A 1064 6.38 49.08 44.09
N GLY A 1065 5.51 49.47 43.15
CA GLY A 1065 5.80 50.55 42.19
C GLY A 1065 7.05 50.37 41.31
N ALA A 1066 7.33 49.15 40.82
CA ALA A 1066 8.39 48.95 39.81
C ALA A 1066 7.84 49.23 38.39
N PRO A 1067 8.61 49.87 37.49
CA PRO A 1067 8.11 50.39 36.23
C PRO A 1067 7.76 49.28 35.23
N LYS A 1068 6.75 49.60 34.40
CA LYS A 1068 6.17 48.78 33.33
C LYS A 1068 7.16 48.40 32.24
#